data_AF-A0A6G4WJE5-F1
#
_entry.id   AF-A0A6G4WJE5-F1
#
_cell.length_a   1.000
_cell.length_b   1.000
_cell.length_c   1.000
_cell.angle_alpha   90.00
_cell.angle_beta   90.00
_cell.angle_gamma   90.00
#
_symmetry.space_group_name_H-M   'P 1'
#
loop_
_entity.id
_entity.type
_entity.pdbx_description
1 polymer ?
#
loop_
_entity_poly.entity_id
_entity_poly.type
_entity_poly.pdbx_seq_one_letter_code
_entity_poly.pdbx_strand_id
1 'polypeptide(L)'
;MAEPLLPQDVIDGAAVRDRPNLFVIGSFDRRITFYSQQVRALSLVHALKELGYLHSNPRIAVVGGGAAGVAAAAAAALVSESQVVLFELAGELLPLQSTTDRRRLDPHIYDWPAHDTTDPIADLPILDWESGTCRSVRDDVLLGFEDIAVRLAPRLERRLRHQVTALTAVADGYQVDFTDLNAPPPAPEEELRGQFNMVFLAVGFGLEPREPVPAIQSASYWSDAGVPVAEFEGRPTPRFFISGAGDGGLIDFVAAGARSFDHAGMIRLISNHPGIAGLKPILAAIDVRARAEDAKGARFDFMAAYDAELLQLLTDIGLVAAVAQQLRPGVRLTFQTRHAELFDVSTATLNRLAAYLTIKACEGDTQRSFRHLQCGAVTRINAPDPAAEVADFWLDCAGETVAADAVIVRRGPRRDVVREPFADHLASYDATHKEWLARHGEATLVPKLSSQARGLFKEAARKADIPLAPRIQRLAAHQLPIPVQLLREGDRVRWSGEVSAEQLVRSWSEHQPFEIILPDGPGALGAVAGAVLRVACHSGNCRLHAAPGLWTQHVRALSLESPHAEGMDMPAIQGGNPGGAAQDPVELAPAILARRIHRSLDTWLLEQLNDHLQPFFASSADPGRRINLTVANDVRAAMAATWADWHASFTDDSALLNHFLRLMICAVDDDDSLEAAQVLVGPTKWSAIVRGTAVALAIASAWQTTSPKSAGPGNLVRLRDGDSAWAGHGCAADMINGSDMSLCAASYMWQTQFVILVARVRSRSAGSPSGPSRRLIPISRRSATPTVRAR
;
A
#
# COMPACT_ATOMS: atom_id res chain seq x y z
N MET A 1 -2.04 15.15 -0.05
CA MET A 1 -1.65 14.41 1.18
C MET A 1 -0.53 15.17 1.87
N ALA A 2 -0.42 15.09 3.20
CA ALA A 2 0.72 15.67 3.91
C ALA A 2 2.06 15.00 3.49
N GLU A 3 3.06 15.82 3.20
CA GLU A 3 4.44 15.38 2.98
C GLU A 3 5.11 14.98 4.30
N PRO A 4 6.11 14.07 4.27
CA PRO A 4 6.94 13.80 5.43
C PRO A 4 7.62 15.07 5.92
N LEU A 5 7.76 15.21 7.24
CA LEU A 5 8.48 16.33 7.85
C LEU A 5 9.97 16.29 7.51
N LEU A 6 10.59 17.48 7.39
CA LEU A 6 12.03 17.57 7.24
C LEU A 6 12.73 17.11 8.54
N PRO A 7 13.99 16.64 8.46
CA PRO A 7 14.74 16.20 9.63
C PRO A 7 14.75 17.21 10.77
N GLN A 8 14.96 18.50 10.45
CA GLN A 8 14.96 19.56 11.46
C GLN A 8 13.58 19.74 12.11
N ASP A 9 12.49 19.68 11.33
CA ASP A 9 11.13 19.76 11.87
C ASP A 9 10.84 18.60 12.83
N VAL A 10 11.34 17.40 12.54
CA VAL A 10 11.20 16.24 13.43
C VAL A 10 11.95 16.47 14.75
N ILE A 11 13.19 16.99 14.70
CA ILE A 11 13.95 17.36 15.91
C ILE A 11 13.20 18.42 16.71
N ASP A 12 12.73 19.48 16.06
CA ASP A 12 12.05 20.60 16.73
C ASP A 12 10.77 20.18 17.46
N GLY A 13 10.09 19.13 16.96
CA GLY A 13 8.92 18.56 17.61
C GLY A 13 9.26 17.60 18.76
N ALA A 14 10.38 16.88 18.67
CA ALA A 14 10.75 15.91 19.70
C ALA A 14 11.60 16.52 20.82
N ALA A 15 12.41 17.53 20.53
CA ALA A 15 13.40 18.08 21.46
C ALA A 15 12.75 18.94 22.55
N VAL A 16 13.25 18.78 23.78
CA VAL A 16 13.01 19.74 24.85
C VAL A 16 14.00 20.90 24.68
N ARG A 17 13.54 22.06 24.20
CA ARG A 17 14.42 23.16 23.72
C ARG A 17 15.47 23.62 24.74
N ASP A 18 15.14 23.63 26.02
CA ASP A 18 16.02 24.05 27.12
C ASP A 18 16.82 22.89 27.74
N ARG A 19 16.68 21.67 27.21
CA ARG A 19 17.35 20.46 27.69
C ARG A 19 18.01 19.72 26.51
N PRO A 20 19.28 20.04 26.18
CA PRO A 20 19.99 19.42 25.06
C PRO A 20 19.98 17.89 25.15
N ASN A 21 19.83 17.20 24.02
CA ASN A 21 19.81 15.73 23.93
C ASN A 21 18.70 15.02 24.72
N LEU A 22 17.66 15.73 25.14
CA LEU A 22 16.43 15.15 25.68
C LEU A 22 15.31 15.24 24.65
N PHE A 23 14.78 14.08 24.26
CA PHE A 23 13.74 13.98 23.25
C PHE A 23 12.52 13.24 23.79
N VAL A 24 11.32 13.69 23.42
CA VAL A 24 10.05 13.06 23.76
C VAL A 24 9.44 12.44 22.50
N ILE A 25 8.93 11.22 22.63
CA ILE A 25 8.32 10.50 21.52
C ILE A 25 6.87 10.18 21.89
N GLY A 26 5.92 10.74 21.14
CA GLY A 26 4.52 10.34 21.25
C GLY A 26 3.75 11.00 22.40
N SER A 27 4.34 11.14 23.59
CA SER A 27 3.61 11.40 24.84
C SER A 27 2.74 12.67 24.85
N PHE A 28 2.96 13.64 23.97
CA PHE A 28 2.17 14.88 23.86
C PHE A 28 1.38 14.98 22.54
N ASP A 29 1.46 13.97 21.69
CA ASP A 29 0.81 13.97 20.39
C ASP A 29 -0.71 13.75 20.49
N ARG A 30 -1.37 14.17 19.42
CA ARG A 30 -2.78 13.86 19.14
C ARG A 30 -2.84 12.67 18.19
N ARG A 31 -3.91 11.88 18.30
CA ARG A 31 -4.17 10.68 17.46
C ARG A 31 -3.03 9.67 17.49
N ILE A 32 -3.15 8.76 18.46
CA ILE A 32 -2.09 7.85 18.86
C ILE A 32 -2.46 6.44 18.41
N THR A 33 -1.85 5.99 17.33
CA THR A 33 -1.94 4.60 16.85
C THR A 33 -0.62 3.88 17.07
N PHE A 34 -0.64 2.55 17.15
CA PHE A 34 0.56 1.72 17.26
C PHE A 34 1.57 2.05 16.13
N TYR A 35 1.09 2.12 14.89
CA TYR A 35 1.86 2.51 13.71
C TYR A 35 2.49 3.90 13.84
N SER A 36 1.69 4.92 14.20
CA SER A 36 2.18 6.29 14.31
C SER A 36 3.30 6.46 15.35
N GLN A 37 3.30 5.63 16.40
CA GLN A 37 4.34 5.63 17.42
C GLN A 37 5.66 5.07 16.90
N GLN A 38 5.61 4.00 16.09
CA GLN A 38 6.81 3.48 15.41
C GLN A 38 7.34 4.49 14.39
N VAL A 39 6.47 5.09 13.57
CA VAL A 39 6.90 6.07 12.56
C VAL A 39 7.57 7.29 13.20
N ARG A 40 7.02 7.84 14.29
CA ARG A 40 7.65 8.96 15.01
C ARG A 40 9.02 8.58 15.56
N ALA A 41 9.16 7.40 16.14
CA ALA A 41 10.44 6.91 16.64
C ALA A 41 11.49 6.74 15.53
N LEU A 42 11.12 6.10 14.42
CA LEU A 42 12.00 5.92 13.26
C LEU A 42 12.38 7.26 12.63
N SER A 43 11.43 8.19 12.52
CA SER A 43 11.68 9.53 11.97
C SER A 43 12.64 10.32 12.85
N LEU A 44 12.48 10.27 14.18
CA LEU A 44 13.39 10.93 15.12
C LEU A 44 14.81 10.39 15.00
N VAL A 45 14.98 9.06 15.03
CA VAL A 45 16.32 8.46 14.93
C VAL A 45 16.98 8.76 13.58
N HIS A 46 16.21 8.73 12.48
CA HIS A 46 16.71 9.16 11.18
C HIS A 46 17.19 10.61 11.21
N ALA A 47 16.38 11.54 11.75
CA ALA A 47 16.75 12.94 11.84
C ALA A 47 18.01 13.17 12.69
N LEU A 48 18.13 12.47 13.83
CA LEU A 48 19.32 12.52 14.68
C LEU A 48 20.57 11.99 13.97
N LYS A 49 20.43 10.94 13.15
CA LYS A 49 21.53 10.41 12.35
C LYS A 49 21.95 11.40 11.27
N GLU A 50 21.00 11.91 10.51
CA GLU A 50 21.25 12.81 9.37
C GLU A 50 21.88 14.14 9.81
N LEU A 51 21.39 14.71 10.91
CA LEU A 51 21.91 15.96 11.48
C LEU A 51 23.15 15.74 12.38
N GLY A 52 23.66 14.51 12.47
CA GLY A 52 24.93 14.18 13.09
C GLY A 52 24.95 14.07 14.62
N TYR A 53 23.79 14.08 15.28
CA TYR A 53 23.67 13.88 16.73
C TYR A 53 24.14 12.49 17.18
N LEU A 54 24.13 11.50 16.27
CA LEU A 54 24.60 10.14 16.55
C LEU A 54 26.05 9.88 16.13
N HIS A 55 26.78 10.87 15.61
CA HIS A 55 28.16 10.66 15.13
C HIS A 55 29.17 10.42 16.26
N SER A 56 28.92 10.94 17.45
CA SER A 56 29.77 10.71 18.63
C SER A 56 29.50 9.37 19.32
N ASN A 57 28.57 8.56 18.80
CA ASN A 57 28.09 7.33 19.42
C ASN A 57 27.67 7.55 20.90
N PRO A 58 26.74 8.48 21.17
CA PRO A 58 26.31 8.80 22.53
C PRO A 58 25.77 7.56 23.24
N ARG A 59 25.93 7.45 24.57
CA ARG A 59 25.21 6.46 25.35
C ARG A 59 23.75 6.91 25.51
N ILE A 60 22.79 6.09 25.07
CA ILE A 60 21.38 6.47 24.93
C ILE A 60 20.52 5.70 25.94
N ALA A 61 19.71 6.42 26.73
CA ALA A 61 18.63 5.83 27.50
C ALA A 61 17.31 5.97 26.73
N VAL A 62 16.56 4.88 26.60
CA VAL A 62 15.19 4.90 26.09
C VAL A 62 14.26 4.48 27.22
N VAL A 63 13.34 5.36 27.62
CA VAL A 63 12.46 5.15 28.76
C VAL A 63 11.05 4.81 28.27
N GLY A 64 10.62 3.56 28.49
CA GLY A 64 9.33 3.02 28.07
C GLY A 64 9.45 1.99 26.95
N GLY A 65 9.05 0.75 27.22
CA GLY A 65 9.03 -0.40 26.31
C GLY A 65 7.73 -0.55 25.49
N GLY A 66 7.06 0.57 25.21
CA GLY A 66 5.95 0.66 24.26
C GLY A 66 6.41 0.71 22.79
N ALA A 67 5.47 0.81 21.84
CA ALA A 67 5.76 0.79 20.40
C ALA A 67 6.82 1.84 19.97
N ALA A 68 6.74 3.05 20.53
CA ALA A 68 7.70 4.12 20.30
C ALA A 68 9.11 3.77 20.81
N GLY A 69 9.23 3.32 22.06
CA GLY A 69 10.54 3.04 22.66
C GLY A 69 11.22 1.79 22.10
N VAL A 70 10.45 0.73 21.82
CA VAL A 70 10.94 -0.47 21.12
C VAL A 70 11.51 -0.08 19.74
N ALA A 71 10.77 0.72 18.98
CA ALA A 71 11.24 1.20 17.67
C ALA A 71 12.45 2.12 17.78
N ALA A 72 12.44 3.08 18.71
CA ALA A 72 13.54 4.03 18.90
C ALA A 72 14.83 3.33 19.32
N ALA A 73 14.74 2.37 20.25
CA ALA A 73 15.90 1.62 20.74
C ALA A 73 16.51 0.75 19.64
N ALA A 74 15.68 -0.01 18.90
CA ALA A 74 16.12 -0.82 17.77
C ALA A 74 16.76 0.05 16.67
N ALA A 75 16.10 1.13 16.28
CA ALA A 75 16.59 2.03 15.24
C ALA A 75 17.91 2.68 15.62
N ALA A 76 18.04 3.23 16.84
CA ALA A 76 19.24 3.92 17.28
C ALA A 76 20.45 2.97 17.33
N ALA A 77 20.26 1.77 17.88
CA ALA A 77 21.30 0.75 17.92
C ALA A 77 21.71 0.27 16.52
N LEU A 78 20.78 0.26 15.56
CA LEU A 78 21.03 -0.23 14.21
C LEU A 78 21.84 0.77 13.35
N VAL A 79 21.64 2.08 13.53
CA VAL A 79 22.26 3.11 12.67
C VAL A 79 23.47 3.82 13.31
N SER A 80 23.90 3.38 14.49
CA SER A 80 25.04 3.94 15.23
C SER A 80 25.82 2.86 15.98
N GLU A 81 26.99 3.22 16.50
CA GLU A 81 27.76 2.37 17.43
C GLU A 81 27.44 2.69 18.91
N SER A 82 26.35 3.43 19.16
CA SER A 82 25.91 3.81 20.50
C SER A 82 25.56 2.60 21.36
N GLN A 83 25.86 2.69 22.66
CA GLN A 83 25.24 1.81 23.66
C GLN A 83 23.84 2.35 23.99
N VAL A 84 22.81 1.56 23.70
CA VAL A 84 21.40 1.87 23.92
C VAL A 84 20.86 0.99 25.04
N VAL A 85 20.23 1.61 26.04
CA VAL A 85 19.57 0.91 27.16
C VAL A 85 18.09 1.24 27.16
N LEU A 86 17.24 0.24 26.92
CA LEU A 86 15.79 0.34 26.97
C LEU A 86 15.27 -0.05 28.37
N PHE A 87 14.66 0.90 29.08
CA PHE A 87 14.03 0.68 30.38
C PHE A 87 12.53 0.45 30.23
N GLU A 88 12.01 -0.59 30.87
CA GLU A 88 10.57 -0.90 30.94
C GLU A 88 10.17 -1.34 32.34
N LEU A 89 9.07 -0.76 32.84
CA LEU A 89 8.50 -1.03 34.15
C LEU A 89 7.93 -2.46 34.25
N ALA A 90 7.29 -2.93 33.19
CA ALA A 90 6.68 -4.25 33.09
C ALA A 90 7.74 -5.36 32.94
N GLY A 91 7.29 -6.60 33.16
CA GLY A 91 8.11 -7.80 32.93
C GLY A 91 8.27 -8.19 31.47
N GLU A 92 7.63 -7.46 30.55
CA GLU A 92 7.65 -7.71 29.12
C GLU A 92 7.52 -6.40 28.33
N LEU A 93 8.00 -6.40 27.09
CA LEU A 93 7.81 -5.29 26.15
C LEU A 93 6.39 -5.33 25.55
N LEU A 94 5.90 -4.15 25.14
CA LEU A 94 4.56 -3.94 24.60
C LEU A 94 3.43 -4.54 25.48
N PRO A 95 3.42 -4.27 26.80
CA PRO A 95 2.56 -4.99 27.75
C PRO A 95 1.06 -4.74 27.54
N LEU A 96 0.66 -3.62 26.92
CA LEU A 96 -0.76 -3.34 26.67
C LEU A 96 -1.34 -4.24 25.57
N GLN A 97 -0.53 -4.65 24.61
CA GLN A 97 -0.98 -5.45 23.46
C GLN A 97 -0.93 -6.97 23.74
N SER A 98 -0.58 -7.40 24.95
CA SER A 98 -0.30 -8.82 25.24
C SER A 98 -1.51 -9.69 25.55
N THR A 99 -2.72 -9.13 25.72
CA THR A 99 -3.86 -9.90 26.29
C THR A 99 -5.14 -9.95 25.46
N THR A 100 -5.32 -9.11 24.44
CA THR A 100 -6.58 -9.08 23.66
C THR A 100 -6.44 -9.64 22.25
N ASP A 101 -7.32 -10.58 21.92
CA ASP A 101 -7.49 -11.10 20.56
C ASP A 101 -8.73 -10.49 19.86
N ARG A 102 -9.61 -9.80 20.62
CA ARG A 102 -10.83 -9.17 20.11
C ARG A 102 -10.60 -7.76 19.55
N ARG A 103 -9.48 -7.12 19.89
CA ARG A 103 -9.06 -5.82 19.32
C ARG A 103 -8.05 -6.03 18.20
N ARG A 104 -8.27 -5.35 17.08
CA ARG A 104 -7.32 -5.30 15.98
C ARG A 104 -6.49 -4.03 15.98
N LEU A 105 -5.25 -4.20 15.55
CA LEU A 105 -4.38 -3.11 15.16
C LEU A 105 -4.31 -3.08 13.65
N ASP A 106 -4.52 -1.89 13.11
CA ASP A 106 -4.48 -1.59 11.69
C ASP A 106 -3.54 -0.39 11.50
N PRO A 107 -2.63 -0.44 10.52
CA PRO A 107 -1.59 0.58 10.39
C PRO A 107 -2.17 1.92 9.92
N HIS A 108 -3.04 1.88 8.91
CA HIS A 108 -3.48 3.07 8.18
C HIS A 108 -4.99 3.37 8.34
N ILE A 109 -5.77 2.49 8.98
CA ILE A 109 -7.24 2.59 8.95
C ILE A 109 -7.79 3.86 9.62
N TYR A 110 -7.06 4.41 10.58
CA TYR A 110 -7.49 5.63 11.26
C TYR A 110 -7.60 6.79 10.27
N ASP A 111 -6.80 6.80 9.20
CA ASP A 111 -6.72 7.83 8.16
C ASP A 111 -7.81 7.72 7.10
N TRP A 112 -8.66 6.69 7.19
CA TRP A 112 -9.84 6.57 6.36
C TRP A 112 -10.69 7.86 6.49
N PRO A 113 -11.15 8.46 5.38
CA PRO A 113 -11.37 7.86 4.06
C PRO A 113 -10.26 8.06 3.01
N ALA A 114 -9.03 8.43 3.40
CA ALA A 114 -7.94 8.63 2.44
C ALA A 114 -7.61 7.37 1.60
N HIS A 115 -6.76 7.54 0.58
CA HIS A 115 -6.25 6.43 -0.22
C HIS A 115 -5.36 5.51 0.61
N ASP A 116 -5.29 4.23 0.23
CA ASP A 116 -4.44 3.21 0.86
C ASP A 116 -4.70 2.92 2.35
N THR A 117 -5.71 3.54 2.97
CA THR A 117 -5.99 3.36 4.41
C THR A 117 -6.49 1.97 4.77
N THR A 118 -6.93 1.22 3.76
CA THR A 118 -7.34 -0.18 3.89
C THR A 118 -6.19 -1.15 3.60
N ASP A 119 -4.99 -0.65 3.28
CA ASP A 119 -3.81 -1.50 3.16
C ASP A 119 -3.52 -2.13 4.55
N PRO A 120 -3.56 -3.47 4.67
CA PRO A 120 -3.30 -4.13 5.94
C PRO A 120 -1.82 -4.05 6.34
N ILE A 121 -0.90 -3.66 5.47
CA ILE A 121 0.54 -3.77 5.72
C ILE A 121 1.10 -2.46 6.28
N ALA A 122 1.79 -2.53 7.42
CA ALA A 122 2.42 -1.36 8.04
C ALA A 122 3.55 -0.79 7.17
N ASP A 123 4.30 -1.70 6.56
CA ASP A 123 5.35 -1.40 5.59
C ASP A 123 6.46 -0.52 6.21
N LEU A 124 6.94 -0.96 7.38
CA LEU A 124 8.07 -0.35 8.07
C LEU A 124 9.40 -1.00 7.64
N PRO A 125 10.50 -0.26 7.55
CA PRO A 125 11.79 -0.81 7.11
C PRO A 125 12.42 -1.77 8.13
N ILE A 126 12.01 -1.68 9.39
CA ILE A 126 12.33 -2.59 10.49
C ILE A 126 11.09 -2.71 11.38
N LEU A 127 10.96 -3.83 12.11
CA LEU A 127 9.82 -4.08 13.00
C LEU A 127 8.47 -4.00 12.28
N ASP A 128 8.43 -4.49 11.04
CA ASP A 128 7.24 -4.50 10.20
C ASP A 128 6.20 -5.54 10.64
N TRP A 129 4.94 -5.28 10.32
CA TRP A 129 3.80 -6.12 10.69
C TRP A 129 2.61 -5.92 9.75
N GLU A 130 1.60 -6.78 9.87
CA GLU A 130 0.35 -6.71 9.12
C GLU A 130 -0.84 -6.62 10.08
N SER A 131 -1.91 -5.97 9.65
CA SER A 131 -3.17 -5.83 10.37
C SER A 131 -3.61 -7.16 10.98
N GLY A 132 -3.73 -7.14 12.30
CA GLY A 132 -3.75 -8.35 13.10
C GLY A 132 -4.54 -8.16 14.38
N THR A 133 -4.64 -9.22 15.18
CA THR A 133 -5.00 -9.02 16.59
C THR A 133 -3.86 -8.25 17.27
N CYS A 134 -4.16 -7.57 18.39
CA CYS A 134 -3.11 -6.86 19.12
C CYS A 134 -1.95 -7.79 19.49
N ARG A 135 -2.26 -9.04 19.88
CA ARG A 135 -1.29 -10.08 20.17
C ARG A 135 -0.42 -10.42 18.96
N SER A 136 -1.03 -10.71 17.80
CA SER A 136 -0.24 -11.12 16.62
C SER A 136 0.71 -10.02 16.15
N VAL A 137 0.24 -8.77 16.15
CA VAL A 137 1.07 -7.61 15.78
C VAL A 137 2.22 -7.41 16.77
N ARG A 138 1.93 -7.52 18.06
CA ARG A 138 2.96 -7.49 19.11
C ARG A 138 4.01 -8.57 18.89
N ASP A 139 3.59 -9.80 18.64
CA ASP A 139 4.50 -10.94 18.51
C ASP A 139 5.44 -10.77 17.29
N ASP A 140 4.92 -10.28 16.16
CA ASP A 140 5.74 -9.94 14.98
C ASP A 140 6.80 -8.86 15.29
N VAL A 141 6.38 -7.79 15.98
CA VAL A 141 7.28 -6.69 16.34
C VAL A 141 8.34 -7.13 17.34
N LEU A 142 7.98 -7.93 18.35
CA LEU A 142 8.92 -8.42 19.35
C LEU A 142 9.91 -9.43 18.77
N LEU A 143 9.48 -10.28 17.83
CA LEU A 143 10.38 -11.19 17.14
C LEU A 143 11.42 -10.40 16.33
N GLY A 144 10.99 -9.38 15.57
CA GLY A 144 11.92 -8.49 14.86
C GLY A 144 12.84 -7.70 15.79
N PHE A 145 12.35 -7.28 16.96
CA PHE A 145 13.18 -6.59 17.95
C PHE A 145 14.22 -7.52 18.56
N GLU A 146 13.87 -8.76 18.89
CA GLU A 146 14.79 -9.75 19.43
C GLU A 146 15.91 -10.06 18.44
N ASP A 147 15.57 -10.23 17.15
CA ASP A 147 16.55 -10.46 16.09
C ASP A 147 17.60 -9.36 16.01
N ILE A 148 17.19 -8.11 16.18
CA ILE A 148 18.08 -6.93 16.25
C ILE A 148 18.89 -6.96 17.55
N ALA A 149 18.24 -7.14 18.70
CA ALA A 149 18.90 -7.12 20.01
C ALA A 149 20.01 -8.17 20.12
N VAL A 150 19.77 -9.39 19.62
CA VAL A 150 20.75 -10.48 19.63
C VAL A 150 21.94 -10.17 18.72
N ARG A 151 21.69 -9.71 17.49
CA ARG A 151 22.77 -9.44 16.50
C ARG A 151 23.61 -8.23 16.87
N LEU A 152 23.02 -7.26 17.55
CA LEU A 152 23.70 -6.04 17.96
C LEU A 152 24.22 -6.08 19.39
N ALA A 153 24.11 -7.22 20.09
CA ALA A 153 24.61 -7.37 21.46
C ALA A 153 26.14 -7.10 21.52
N PRO A 154 26.64 -6.44 22.58
CA PRO A 154 25.93 -5.94 23.76
C PRO A 154 25.40 -4.50 23.62
N ARG A 155 25.37 -3.92 22.42
CA ARG A 155 25.05 -2.50 22.21
C ARG A 155 23.59 -2.16 22.51
N LEU A 156 22.67 -3.11 22.38
CA LEU A 156 21.26 -2.94 22.73
C LEU A 156 20.91 -3.76 23.98
N GLU A 157 20.80 -3.08 25.12
CA GLU A 157 20.45 -3.67 26.41
C GLU A 157 18.97 -3.41 26.73
N ARG A 158 18.30 -4.40 27.34
CA ARG A 158 16.96 -4.27 27.89
C ARG A 158 16.98 -4.41 29.40
N ARG A 159 16.32 -3.49 30.09
CA ARG A 159 16.08 -3.52 31.52
C ARG A 159 14.59 -3.57 31.78
N LEU A 160 14.06 -4.79 31.82
CA LEU A 160 12.67 -5.06 32.19
C LEU A 160 12.53 -5.02 33.71
N ARG A 161 11.31 -4.77 34.22
CA ARG A 161 11.07 -4.58 35.67
C ARG A 161 11.90 -3.44 36.26
N HIS A 162 12.28 -2.44 35.46
CA HIS A 162 13.05 -1.29 35.91
C HIS A 162 12.21 -0.02 35.77
N GLN A 163 11.91 0.61 36.90
CA GLN A 163 11.19 1.87 36.96
C GLN A 163 12.18 3.02 36.94
N VAL A 164 12.16 3.88 35.93
CA VAL A 164 12.85 5.17 35.99
C VAL A 164 12.07 6.10 36.91
N THR A 165 12.73 6.61 37.96
CA THR A 165 12.12 7.40 39.04
C THR A 165 12.48 8.88 38.94
N ALA A 166 13.64 9.21 38.37
CA ALA A 166 14.05 10.59 38.15
C ALA A 166 15.04 10.73 37.00
N LEU A 167 15.15 11.97 36.51
CA LEU A 167 16.16 12.41 35.55
C LEU A 167 16.87 13.64 36.14
N THR A 168 18.20 13.65 36.09
CA THR A 168 19.00 14.80 36.54
C THR A 168 19.99 15.21 35.44
N ALA A 169 19.99 16.48 35.04
CA ALA A 169 20.97 16.98 34.09
C ALA A 169 22.36 17.06 34.73
N VAL A 170 23.38 16.59 34.00
CA VAL A 170 24.80 16.64 34.40
C VAL A 170 25.63 17.25 33.27
N ALA A 171 26.92 17.50 33.51
CA ALA A 171 27.78 18.24 32.56
C ALA A 171 27.84 17.61 31.15
N ASP A 172 27.78 16.28 31.05
CA ASP A 172 27.88 15.52 29.80
C ASP A 172 26.62 14.67 29.50
N GLY A 173 25.44 15.23 29.81
CA GLY A 173 24.15 14.61 29.53
C GLY A 173 23.26 14.50 30.77
N TYR A 174 22.87 13.27 31.10
CA TYR A 174 21.87 12.98 32.12
C TYR A 174 22.26 11.80 33.01
N GLN A 175 21.99 11.94 34.30
CA GLN A 175 21.88 10.83 35.21
C GLN A 175 20.41 10.37 35.22
N VAL A 176 20.20 9.08 34.96
CA VAL A 176 18.90 8.41 35.04
C VAL A 176 18.89 7.57 36.31
N ASP A 177 17.95 7.88 37.20
CA ASP A 177 17.75 7.16 38.46
C ASP A 177 16.62 6.14 38.25
N PHE A 178 16.84 4.90 38.70
CA PHE A 178 15.89 3.83 38.50
C PHE A 178 15.90 2.78 39.62
N THR A 179 14.79 2.06 39.76
CA THR A 179 14.61 0.96 40.70
C THR A 179 14.45 -0.36 39.96
N ASP A 180 15.21 -1.38 40.35
CA ASP A 180 14.95 -2.78 39.93
C ASP A 180 13.84 -3.39 40.81
N LEU A 181 12.69 -3.67 40.22
CA LEU A 181 11.52 -4.23 40.90
C LEU A 181 11.62 -5.74 41.15
N ASN A 182 12.72 -6.39 40.77
CA ASN A 182 13.05 -7.76 41.14
C ASN A 182 14.01 -7.81 42.33
N ALA A 183 14.71 -6.72 42.62
CA ALA A 183 15.57 -6.60 43.80
C ALA A 183 14.74 -6.27 45.05
N PRO A 184 15.25 -6.56 46.27
CA PRO A 184 14.68 -6.02 47.49
C PRO A 184 14.56 -4.49 47.41
N PRO A 185 13.58 -3.85 48.08
CA PRO A 185 13.47 -2.40 48.09
C PRO A 185 14.81 -1.80 48.55
N PRO A 186 15.47 -0.98 47.72
CA PRO A 186 16.74 -0.39 48.11
C PRO A 186 16.54 0.51 49.34
N ALA A 187 17.56 0.63 50.20
CA ALA A 187 17.58 1.75 51.13
C ALA A 187 17.56 3.07 50.32
N PRO A 188 17.05 4.20 50.86
CA PRO A 188 16.96 5.46 50.12
C PRO A 188 18.28 5.96 49.50
N GLU A 189 19.42 5.47 49.98
CA GLU A 189 20.77 5.79 49.50
C GLU A 189 21.30 4.81 48.42
N GLU A 190 20.54 3.78 48.06
CA GLU A 190 20.92 2.67 47.15
C GLU A 190 20.18 2.67 45.80
N GLU A 191 19.50 3.76 45.42
CA GLU A 191 18.89 3.87 44.07
C GLU A 191 19.95 3.66 42.98
N LEU A 192 19.62 2.82 41.99
CA LEU A 192 20.51 2.52 40.88
C LEU A 192 20.56 3.70 39.91
N ARG A 193 21.77 4.04 39.46
CA ARG A 193 22.03 5.21 38.61
C ARG A 193 22.77 4.83 37.35
N GLY A 194 22.44 5.49 36.24
CA GLY A 194 23.16 5.37 34.97
C GLY A 194 23.38 6.73 34.32
N GLN A 195 24.59 6.98 33.82
CA GLN A 195 24.90 8.20 33.05
C GLN A 195 24.70 7.97 31.54
N PHE A 196 24.01 8.89 30.88
CA PHE A 196 23.65 8.82 29.47
C PHE A 196 23.87 10.18 28.81
N ASN A 197 24.40 10.20 27.59
CA ASN A 197 24.60 11.45 26.85
C ASN A 197 23.29 11.94 26.20
N MET A 198 22.35 11.03 25.98
CA MET A 198 21.08 11.28 25.30
C MET A 198 19.95 10.46 25.91
N VAL A 199 18.75 11.03 25.98
CA VAL A 199 17.57 10.37 26.58
C VAL A 199 16.36 10.52 25.66
N PHE A 200 15.70 9.40 25.38
CA PHE A 200 14.41 9.32 24.69
C PHE A 200 13.31 8.96 25.69
N LEU A 201 12.39 9.89 25.94
CA LEU A 201 11.21 9.68 26.75
C LEU A 201 10.08 9.13 25.86
N ALA A 202 9.89 7.81 25.92
CA ALA A 202 8.83 7.06 25.24
C ALA A 202 7.81 6.49 26.25
N VAL A 203 7.51 7.26 27.30
CA VAL A 203 6.72 6.86 28.49
C VAL A 203 5.22 6.68 28.22
N GLY A 204 4.79 6.95 26.98
CA GLY A 204 3.38 6.82 26.57
C GLY A 204 2.48 7.83 27.26
N PHE A 205 1.25 7.42 27.57
CA PHE A 205 0.16 8.29 28.05
C PHE A 205 -0.44 7.83 29.38
N GLY A 206 0.13 6.79 29.98
CA GLY A 206 -0.38 6.15 31.18
C GLY A 206 -1.52 5.17 30.93
N LEU A 207 -2.07 4.68 32.03
CA LEU A 207 -3.20 3.74 32.05
C LEU A 207 -4.50 4.45 32.41
N GLU A 208 -5.61 3.90 31.92
CA GLU A 208 -6.95 4.25 32.37
C GLU A 208 -7.08 3.94 33.88
N PRO A 209 -7.77 4.79 34.67
CA PRO A 209 -8.10 4.45 36.05
C PRO A 209 -8.90 3.15 36.14
N ARG A 210 -8.63 2.31 37.14
CA ARG A 210 -9.45 1.10 37.41
C ARG A 210 -10.88 1.45 37.79
N GLU A 211 -11.05 2.54 38.54
CA GLU A 211 -12.35 3.09 38.94
C GLU A 211 -12.46 4.53 38.45
N PRO A 212 -12.78 4.75 37.16
CA PRO A 212 -12.88 6.08 36.57
C PRO A 212 -14.15 6.84 37.02
N VAL A 213 -15.11 6.11 37.59
CA VAL A 213 -16.22 6.62 38.41
C VAL A 213 -16.16 5.86 39.73
N PRO A 214 -16.23 6.53 40.90
CA PRO A 214 -16.15 5.85 42.19
C PRO A 214 -17.14 4.68 42.30
N ALA A 215 -16.66 3.53 42.80
CA ALA A 215 -17.42 2.29 42.92
C ALA A 215 -17.94 1.71 41.58
N ILE A 216 -17.36 2.10 40.45
CA ILE A 216 -17.59 1.47 39.15
C ILE A 216 -16.24 1.05 38.57
N GLN A 217 -16.01 -0.25 38.51
CA GLN A 217 -14.83 -0.80 37.84
C GLN A 217 -14.99 -0.70 36.34
N SER A 218 -13.91 -0.33 35.64
CA SER A 218 -13.87 -0.31 34.18
C SER A 218 -12.73 -1.22 33.70
N ALA A 219 -13.08 -2.20 32.88
CA ALA A 219 -12.08 -3.03 32.21
C ALA A 219 -11.25 -2.18 31.24
N SER A 220 -9.96 -2.48 31.12
CA SER A 220 -9.05 -1.81 30.20
C SER A 220 -9.53 -1.93 28.75
N TYR A 221 -9.36 -0.87 27.96
CA TYR A 221 -9.65 -0.92 26.51
C TYR A 221 -8.90 -2.06 25.81
N TRP A 222 -7.69 -2.37 26.29
CA TRP A 222 -6.80 -3.39 25.76
C TRP A 222 -7.01 -4.79 26.36
N SER A 223 -8.13 -5.01 27.06
CA SER A 223 -8.51 -6.32 27.59
C SER A 223 -9.74 -6.88 26.87
N ASP A 224 -9.82 -8.20 26.69
CA ASP A 224 -11.00 -8.84 26.10
C ASP A 224 -12.26 -8.65 26.96
N ALA A 225 -12.09 -8.51 28.28
CA ALA A 225 -13.15 -8.13 29.21
C ALA A 225 -13.71 -6.72 28.95
N GLY A 226 -12.95 -5.86 28.26
CA GLY A 226 -13.38 -4.54 27.83
C GLY A 226 -14.28 -4.54 26.59
N VAL A 227 -14.51 -5.69 25.95
CA VAL A 227 -15.40 -5.83 24.79
C VAL A 227 -16.69 -6.57 25.20
N PRO A 228 -17.88 -5.96 25.02
CA PRO A 228 -19.15 -6.63 25.32
C PRO A 228 -19.26 -8.03 24.67
N VAL A 229 -19.74 -9.00 25.45
CA VAL A 229 -19.94 -10.40 25.03
C VAL A 229 -21.27 -10.59 24.30
N ALA A 230 -21.39 -11.59 23.43
CA ALA A 230 -22.56 -11.76 22.56
C ALA A 230 -23.87 -12.09 23.33
N GLU A 231 -23.76 -12.90 24.39
CA GLU A 231 -24.86 -13.19 25.31
C GLU A 231 -24.74 -12.28 26.53
N PHE A 232 -25.76 -11.46 26.79
CA PHE A 232 -25.78 -10.56 27.96
C PHE A 232 -26.77 -11.12 29.00
N GLU A 233 -26.34 -12.18 29.71
CA GLU A 233 -27.06 -12.81 30.83
C GLU A 233 -28.55 -13.13 30.55
N GLY A 234 -28.89 -13.47 29.30
CA GLY A 234 -30.28 -13.73 28.90
C GLY A 234 -31.21 -12.50 28.93
N ARG A 235 -30.69 -11.27 29.10
CA ARG A 235 -31.50 -10.04 29.07
C ARG A 235 -31.97 -9.74 27.64
N PRO A 236 -33.29 -9.65 27.38
CA PRO A 236 -33.83 -9.41 26.04
C PRO A 236 -33.61 -7.97 25.55
N THR A 237 -33.42 -7.01 26.47
CA THR A 237 -33.24 -5.58 26.19
C THR A 237 -32.07 -5.00 27.01
N PRO A 238 -30.81 -5.35 26.68
CA PRO A 238 -29.66 -4.93 27.46
C PRO A 238 -29.44 -3.40 27.38
N ARG A 239 -29.09 -2.78 28.51
CA ARG A 239 -28.86 -1.35 28.67
C ARG A 239 -27.38 -1.07 28.92
N PHE A 240 -26.78 -0.29 28.04
CA PHE A 240 -25.38 0.12 28.17
C PHE A 240 -25.29 1.62 28.41
N PHE A 241 -24.46 2.01 29.37
CA PHE A 241 -24.03 3.39 29.56
C PHE A 241 -22.56 3.52 29.15
N ILE A 242 -22.29 4.37 28.17
CA ILE A 242 -20.95 4.61 27.66
C ILE A 242 -20.59 6.07 27.94
N SER A 243 -19.44 6.31 28.57
CA SER A 243 -18.94 7.65 28.89
C SER A 243 -17.59 7.90 28.22
N GLY A 244 -17.52 8.91 27.36
CA GLY A 244 -16.28 9.34 26.70
C GLY A 244 -16.34 9.26 25.17
N ALA A 245 -16.00 10.37 24.50
CA ALA A 245 -16.17 10.55 23.05
C ALA A 245 -14.87 10.48 22.24
N GLY A 246 -13.82 9.85 22.77
CA GLY A 246 -12.61 9.53 22.00
C GLY A 246 -12.79 8.24 21.19
N ASP A 247 -11.82 7.90 20.33
CA ASP A 247 -11.89 6.72 19.44
C ASP A 247 -12.24 5.42 20.18
N GLY A 248 -11.59 5.14 21.31
CA GLY A 248 -11.89 3.94 22.11
C GLY A 248 -13.33 3.94 22.67
N GLY A 249 -13.88 5.11 22.99
CA GLY A 249 -15.27 5.27 23.44
C GLY A 249 -16.28 5.08 22.31
N LEU A 250 -15.98 5.60 21.11
CA LEU A 250 -16.82 5.40 19.93
C LEU A 250 -16.87 3.93 19.51
N ILE A 251 -15.72 3.23 19.52
CA ILE A 251 -15.69 1.81 19.22
C ILE A 251 -16.43 0.99 20.28
N ASP A 252 -16.30 1.33 21.57
CA ASP A 252 -17.04 0.63 22.63
C ASP A 252 -18.54 0.89 22.60
N PHE A 253 -18.96 2.07 22.16
CA PHE A 253 -20.35 2.37 21.86
C PHE A 253 -20.89 1.46 20.74
N VAL A 254 -20.14 1.30 19.65
CA VAL A 254 -20.51 0.38 18.55
C VAL A 254 -20.51 -1.08 19.04
N ALA A 255 -19.52 -1.48 19.83
CA ALA A 255 -19.40 -2.84 20.37
C ALA A 255 -20.54 -3.19 21.33
N ALA A 256 -20.99 -2.24 22.16
CA ALA A 256 -22.13 -2.40 23.03
C ALA A 256 -23.43 -2.63 22.25
N GLY A 257 -23.62 -1.90 21.14
CA GLY A 257 -24.77 -2.07 20.25
C GLY A 257 -24.75 -3.40 19.48
N ALA A 258 -23.57 -3.90 19.11
CA ALA A 258 -23.41 -5.06 18.24
C ALA A 258 -23.70 -6.40 18.93
N ARG A 259 -24.42 -7.31 18.25
CA ARG A 259 -24.79 -8.65 18.72
C ARG A 259 -23.59 -9.55 18.95
N SER A 260 -22.65 -9.53 18.02
CA SER A 260 -21.37 -10.22 18.13
C SER A 260 -20.33 -9.28 17.56
N PHE A 261 -19.67 -8.51 18.43
CA PHE A 261 -18.71 -7.50 17.97
C PHE A 261 -17.45 -8.18 17.41
N ASP A 262 -17.31 -8.11 16.09
CA ASP A 262 -16.09 -8.33 15.33
C ASP A 262 -15.60 -6.98 14.82
N HIS A 263 -14.48 -6.49 15.37
CA HIS A 263 -13.93 -5.19 15.01
C HIS A 263 -13.52 -5.14 13.54
N ALA A 264 -12.87 -6.18 13.01
CA ALA A 264 -12.49 -6.25 11.60
C ALA A 264 -13.71 -6.34 10.68
N GLY A 265 -14.70 -7.13 11.10
CA GLY A 265 -15.99 -7.25 10.42
C GLY A 265 -16.66 -5.90 10.26
N MET A 266 -16.76 -5.11 11.34
CA MET A 266 -17.36 -3.78 11.32
C MET A 266 -16.56 -2.78 10.45
N ILE A 267 -15.22 -2.78 10.57
CA ILE A 267 -14.37 -1.94 9.72
C ILE A 267 -14.62 -2.26 8.25
N ARG A 268 -14.55 -3.55 7.84
CA ARG A 268 -14.75 -3.98 6.45
C ARG A 268 -16.17 -3.73 5.97
N LEU A 269 -17.17 -3.91 6.83
CA LEU A 269 -18.57 -3.64 6.53
C LEU A 269 -18.76 -2.20 6.07
N ILE A 270 -18.05 -1.24 6.69
CA ILE A 270 -18.15 0.18 6.34
C ILE A 270 -17.17 0.53 5.21
N SER A 271 -15.88 0.23 5.37
CA SER A 271 -14.83 0.72 4.49
C SER A 271 -14.88 0.13 3.07
N ASN A 272 -15.45 -1.07 2.93
CA ASN A 272 -15.58 -1.80 1.67
C ASN A 272 -17.04 -1.95 1.21
N HIS A 273 -17.99 -1.24 1.83
CA HIS A 273 -19.41 -1.33 1.45
C HIS A 273 -19.60 -0.88 -0.02
N PRO A 274 -20.37 -1.61 -0.85
CA PRO A 274 -20.69 -1.16 -2.19
C PRO A 274 -21.27 0.26 -2.20
N GLY A 275 -20.66 1.17 -2.97
CA GLY A 275 -21.06 2.58 -3.06
C GLY A 275 -20.39 3.53 -2.07
N ILE A 276 -19.69 3.04 -1.03
CA ILE A 276 -19.03 3.93 -0.04
C ILE A 276 -17.93 4.81 -0.66
N ALA A 277 -17.28 4.32 -1.72
CA ALA A 277 -16.23 5.05 -2.43
C ALA A 277 -16.71 6.43 -2.92
N GLY A 278 -17.97 6.52 -3.39
CA GLY A 278 -18.56 7.77 -3.84
C GLY A 278 -18.82 8.79 -2.72
N LEU A 279 -18.85 8.34 -1.46
CA LEU A 279 -19.13 9.18 -0.28
C LEU A 279 -17.86 9.67 0.42
N LYS A 280 -16.70 9.06 0.13
CA LYS A 280 -15.40 9.45 0.70
C LYS A 280 -15.07 10.94 0.53
N PRO A 281 -15.31 11.58 -0.64
CA PRO A 281 -15.05 13.02 -0.79
C PRO A 281 -15.93 13.91 0.10
N ILE A 282 -17.19 13.52 0.32
CA ILE A 282 -18.13 14.25 1.18
C ILE A 282 -17.66 14.19 2.64
N LEU A 283 -17.31 12.98 3.10
CA LEU A 283 -16.74 12.78 4.44
C LEU A 283 -15.46 13.60 4.66
N ALA A 284 -14.55 13.60 3.69
CA ALA A 284 -13.33 14.41 3.74
C ALA A 284 -13.64 15.92 3.80
N ALA A 285 -14.62 16.40 3.03
CA ALA A 285 -15.03 17.80 3.05
C ALA A 285 -15.67 18.22 4.38
N ILE A 286 -16.41 17.33 5.04
CA ILE A 286 -16.95 17.55 6.38
C ILE A 286 -15.80 17.69 7.39
N ASP A 287 -14.80 16.81 7.35
CA ASP A 287 -13.64 16.90 8.24
C ASP A 287 -12.83 18.18 8.04
N VAL A 288 -12.66 18.63 6.78
CA VAL A 288 -11.98 19.91 6.49
C VAL A 288 -12.73 21.08 7.14
N ARG A 289 -14.07 21.13 7.01
CA ARG A 289 -14.89 22.16 7.68
C ARG A 289 -14.77 22.07 9.20
N ALA A 290 -14.86 20.86 9.77
CA ALA A 290 -14.75 20.66 11.20
C ALA A 290 -13.42 21.16 11.77
N ARG A 291 -12.31 20.92 11.07
CA ARG A 291 -10.99 21.43 11.45
C ARG A 291 -10.87 22.94 11.31
N ALA A 292 -11.50 23.53 10.29
CA ALA A 292 -11.53 24.98 10.14
C ALA A 292 -12.29 25.67 11.29
N GLU A 293 -13.34 25.03 11.83
CA GLU A 293 -14.03 25.50 13.03
C GLU A 293 -13.22 25.27 14.31
N ASP A 294 -12.59 24.10 14.48
CA ASP A 294 -11.71 23.82 15.62
C ASP A 294 -10.53 24.80 15.70
N ALA A 295 -9.95 25.17 14.55
CA ALA A 295 -8.89 26.17 14.47
C ALA A 295 -9.33 27.57 14.95
N LYS A 296 -10.64 27.87 14.92
CA LYS A 296 -11.23 29.10 15.48
C LYS A 296 -11.63 28.94 16.94
N GLY A 297 -11.41 27.78 17.55
CA GLY A 297 -11.87 27.43 18.89
C GLY A 297 -13.37 27.10 18.97
N ALA A 298 -14.03 26.88 17.83
CA ALA A 298 -15.44 26.51 17.75
C ALA A 298 -15.61 24.99 17.65
N ARG A 299 -16.76 24.49 18.13
CA ARG A 299 -17.15 23.08 17.94
C ARG A 299 -17.89 22.88 16.65
N PHE A 300 -17.80 21.65 16.13
CA PHE A 300 -18.47 21.24 14.90
C PHE A 300 -19.50 20.14 15.19
N ASP A 301 -20.74 20.36 14.76
CA ASP A 301 -21.81 19.37 14.88
C ASP A 301 -21.78 18.39 13.71
N PHE A 302 -21.01 17.30 13.89
CA PHE A 302 -20.93 16.22 12.93
C PHE A 302 -22.26 15.48 12.73
N MET A 303 -23.14 15.41 13.74
CA MET A 303 -24.43 14.73 13.60
C MET A 303 -25.32 15.47 12.61
N ALA A 304 -25.44 16.80 12.78
CA ALA A 304 -26.21 17.64 11.88
C ALA A 304 -25.64 17.60 10.44
N ALA A 305 -24.31 17.66 10.29
CA ALA A 305 -23.67 17.56 8.99
C ALA A 305 -23.90 16.19 8.31
N TYR A 306 -23.77 15.09 9.05
CA TYR A 306 -24.03 13.75 8.52
C TYR A 306 -25.51 13.55 8.18
N ASP A 307 -26.43 14.08 8.98
CA ASP A 307 -27.87 14.04 8.69
C ASP A 307 -28.22 14.79 7.40
N ALA A 308 -27.69 16.00 7.23
CA ALA A 308 -27.97 16.83 6.06
C ALA A 308 -27.34 16.29 4.77
N GLU A 309 -26.13 15.74 4.84
CA GLU A 309 -25.31 15.48 3.63
C GLU A 309 -25.10 14.00 3.32
N LEU A 310 -25.26 13.09 4.29
CA LEU A 310 -24.91 11.67 4.14
C LEU A 310 -26.07 10.70 4.39
N LEU A 311 -27.02 11.01 5.28
CA LEU A 311 -28.04 10.04 5.72
C LEU A 311 -28.79 9.36 4.57
N GLN A 312 -29.29 10.14 3.62
CA GLN A 312 -30.01 9.60 2.47
C GLN A 312 -29.10 8.73 1.61
N LEU A 313 -27.89 9.21 1.32
CA LEU A 313 -26.91 8.48 0.50
C LEU A 313 -26.49 7.15 1.15
N LEU A 314 -26.26 7.16 2.47
CA LEU A 314 -25.94 5.96 3.27
C LEU A 314 -27.11 4.96 3.31
N THR A 315 -28.34 5.46 3.28
CA THR A 315 -29.56 4.66 3.21
C THR A 315 -29.73 4.04 1.81
N ASP A 316 -29.51 4.82 0.76
CA ASP A 316 -29.64 4.40 -0.65
C ASP A 316 -28.65 3.29 -0.99
N ILE A 317 -27.41 3.37 -0.50
CA ILE A 317 -26.42 2.29 -0.66
C ILE A 317 -26.70 1.09 0.27
N GLY A 318 -27.67 1.20 1.20
CA GLY A 318 -28.06 0.12 2.11
C GLY A 318 -27.15 -0.07 3.34
N LEU A 319 -26.22 0.85 3.61
CA LEU A 319 -25.25 0.70 4.70
C LEU A 319 -25.90 0.81 6.09
N VAL A 320 -26.87 1.70 6.27
CA VAL A 320 -27.64 1.81 7.54
C VAL A 320 -28.32 0.49 7.87
N ALA A 321 -28.97 -0.13 6.88
CA ALA A 321 -29.64 -1.43 7.04
C ALA A 321 -28.64 -2.55 7.34
N ALA A 322 -27.47 -2.54 6.69
CA ALA A 322 -26.42 -3.53 6.93
C ALA A 322 -25.87 -3.45 8.36
N VAL A 323 -25.67 -2.25 8.91
CA VAL A 323 -25.30 -2.05 10.33
C VAL A 323 -26.44 -2.46 11.27
N ALA A 324 -27.69 -2.15 10.93
CA ALA A 324 -28.86 -2.53 11.73
C ALA A 324 -29.01 -4.06 11.90
N GLN A 325 -28.58 -4.85 10.93
CA GLN A 325 -28.54 -6.31 11.03
C GLN A 325 -27.51 -6.82 12.04
N GLN A 326 -26.45 -6.05 12.29
CA GLN A 326 -25.40 -6.39 13.26
C GLN A 326 -25.79 -6.05 14.71
N LEU A 327 -26.82 -5.22 14.93
CA LEU A 327 -27.21 -4.79 16.27
C LEU A 327 -27.96 -5.89 17.04
N ARG A 328 -27.85 -5.81 18.37
CA ARG A 328 -28.61 -6.61 19.32
C ARG A 328 -30.11 -6.27 19.22
N PRO A 329 -31.00 -7.27 19.29
CA PRO A 329 -32.41 -7.01 19.55
C PRO A 329 -32.58 -6.26 20.87
N GLY A 330 -33.51 -5.31 20.93
CA GLY A 330 -33.90 -4.68 22.21
C GLY A 330 -32.90 -3.72 22.85
N VAL A 331 -31.73 -3.48 22.24
CA VAL A 331 -30.63 -2.77 22.91
C VAL A 331 -30.97 -1.30 23.19
N ARG A 332 -30.59 -0.83 24.39
CA ARG A 332 -30.74 0.55 24.83
C ARG A 332 -29.36 1.13 25.09
N LEU A 333 -28.94 2.10 24.28
CA LEU A 333 -27.64 2.74 24.38
C LEU A 333 -27.79 4.15 24.96
N THR A 334 -27.13 4.40 26.08
CA THR A 334 -26.96 5.76 26.61
C THR A 334 -25.51 6.17 26.40
N PHE A 335 -25.28 7.24 25.64
CA PHE A 335 -23.96 7.78 25.39
C PHE A 335 -23.80 9.13 26.05
N GLN A 336 -22.80 9.25 26.92
CA GLN A 336 -22.54 10.43 27.72
C GLN A 336 -21.27 11.15 27.24
N THR A 337 -21.41 12.44 26.98
CA THR A 337 -20.31 13.33 26.60
C THR A 337 -20.28 14.59 27.48
N ARG A 338 -19.15 15.31 27.48
CA ARG A 338 -19.00 16.57 28.22
C ARG A 338 -19.70 17.75 27.54
N HIS A 339 -20.05 17.62 26.27
CA HIS A 339 -20.45 18.70 25.39
C HIS A 339 -21.71 18.32 24.61
N ALA A 340 -22.41 19.28 24.02
CA ALA A 340 -23.63 19.01 23.27
C ALA A 340 -23.34 18.17 22.01
N GLU A 341 -22.16 18.36 21.43
CA GLU A 341 -21.69 17.61 20.28
C GLU A 341 -21.24 16.21 20.69
N LEU A 342 -21.70 15.22 19.93
CA LEU A 342 -21.44 13.80 20.14
C LEU A 342 -20.03 13.37 19.73
N PHE A 343 -19.49 14.03 18.70
CA PHE A 343 -18.22 13.67 18.07
C PHE A 343 -17.23 14.81 18.15
N ASP A 344 -15.95 14.46 18.20
CA ASP A 344 -14.83 15.40 18.28
C ASP A 344 -13.99 15.35 17.00
N VAL A 345 -13.37 16.47 16.64
CA VAL A 345 -12.50 16.56 15.44
C VAL A 345 -11.28 15.63 15.54
N SER A 346 -10.85 15.29 16.76
CA SER A 346 -9.66 14.47 17.02
C SER A 346 -9.86 12.97 16.82
N THR A 347 -11.11 12.48 16.71
CA THR A 347 -11.37 11.05 16.45
C THR A 347 -11.18 10.67 14.98
N ALA A 348 -11.12 9.39 14.66
CA ALA A 348 -11.12 8.92 13.29
C ALA A 348 -12.51 9.05 12.64
N THR A 349 -12.52 9.43 11.37
CA THR A 349 -13.75 9.60 10.56
C THR A 349 -14.53 8.31 10.48
N LEU A 350 -13.83 7.17 10.31
CA LEU A 350 -14.43 5.84 10.30
C LEU A 350 -15.16 5.53 11.62
N ASN A 351 -14.56 5.87 12.76
CA ASN A 351 -15.16 5.61 14.08
C ASN A 351 -16.37 6.51 14.33
N ARG A 352 -16.30 7.79 13.93
CA ARG A 352 -17.47 8.69 13.94
C ARG A 352 -18.59 8.14 13.07
N LEU A 353 -18.28 7.68 11.85
CA LEU A 353 -19.27 7.13 10.93
C LEU A 353 -19.88 5.83 11.47
N ALA A 354 -19.08 4.94 12.07
CA ALA A 354 -19.57 3.70 12.69
C ALA A 354 -20.53 3.99 13.85
N ALA A 355 -20.19 4.93 14.72
CA ALA A 355 -21.06 5.37 15.81
C ALA A 355 -22.35 6.03 15.27
N TYR A 356 -22.23 6.91 14.27
CA TYR A 356 -23.36 7.53 13.59
C TYR A 356 -24.32 6.50 12.98
N LEU A 357 -23.80 5.54 12.20
CA LEU A 357 -24.59 4.46 11.60
C LEU A 357 -25.29 3.61 12.66
N THR A 358 -24.62 3.36 13.80
CA THR A 358 -25.21 2.65 14.95
C THR A 358 -26.38 3.44 15.55
N ILE A 359 -26.23 4.75 15.72
CA ILE A 359 -27.31 5.63 16.20
C ILE A 359 -28.51 5.57 15.24
N LYS A 360 -28.29 5.76 13.93
CA LYS A 360 -29.36 5.73 12.93
C LYS A 360 -30.04 4.37 12.80
N ALA A 361 -29.28 3.29 12.95
CA ALA A 361 -29.81 1.94 13.00
C ALA A 361 -30.64 1.65 14.26
N CYS A 362 -30.41 2.35 15.38
CA CYS A 362 -31.29 2.31 16.56
C CYS A 362 -32.57 3.15 16.34
N GLU A 363 -32.46 4.35 15.76
CA GLU A 363 -33.60 5.22 15.47
C GLU A 363 -34.61 4.58 14.50
N GLY A 364 -34.14 3.72 13.58
CA GLY A 364 -34.97 3.02 12.60
C GLY A 364 -35.75 1.80 13.12
N ASP A 365 -35.59 1.40 14.39
CA ASP A 365 -36.25 0.23 14.99
C ASP A 365 -36.83 0.57 16.37
N THR A 366 -38.16 0.49 16.50
CA THR A 366 -38.87 0.80 17.76
C THR A 366 -38.49 -0.08 18.95
N GLN A 367 -37.84 -1.22 18.72
CA GLN A 367 -37.35 -2.10 19.79
C GLN A 367 -36.00 -1.65 20.34
N ARG A 368 -35.29 -0.76 19.65
CA ARG A 368 -33.98 -0.23 20.05
C ARG A 368 -34.13 1.21 20.51
N SER A 369 -33.20 1.67 21.32
CA SER A 369 -33.16 3.09 21.67
C SER A 369 -31.75 3.61 21.81
N PHE A 370 -31.59 4.87 21.43
CA PHE A 370 -30.39 5.66 21.67
C PHE A 370 -30.77 6.90 22.45
N ARG A 371 -29.93 7.26 23.43
CA ARG A 371 -30.05 8.49 24.20
C ARG A 371 -28.67 9.11 24.35
N HIS A 372 -28.56 10.40 24.02
CA HIS A 372 -27.38 11.20 24.31
C HIS A 372 -27.60 12.00 25.59
N LEU A 373 -26.58 12.04 26.46
CA LEU A 373 -26.57 12.84 27.69
C LEU A 373 -25.33 13.73 27.74
N GLN A 374 -25.56 15.01 28.03
CA GLN A 374 -24.50 15.98 28.25
C GLN A 374 -24.35 16.26 29.75
N CYS A 375 -23.21 15.88 30.35
CA CYS A 375 -22.89 16.27 31.72
C CYS A 375 -21.37 16.29 31.97
N GLY A 376 -20.92 17.11 32.92
CA GLY A 376 -19.51 17.18 33.31
C GLY A 376 -19.06 16.05 34.23
N ALA A 377 -19.99 15.52 35.03
CA ALA A 377 -19.74 14.47 36.02
C ALA A 377 -20.85 13.42 35.97
N VAL A 378 -20.45 12.16 36.21
CA VAL A 378 -21.36 11.03 36.36
C VAL A 378 -21.04 10.40 37.71
N THR A 379 -22.06 10.15 38.52
CA THR A 379 -21.93 9.52 39.83
C THR A 379 -22.79 8.27 39.91
N ARG A 380 -22.32 7.27 40.65
CA ARG A 380 -23.15 6.12 41.02
C ARG A 380 -24.11 6.55 42.12
N ILE A 381 -25.38 6.24 41.96
CA ILE A 381 -26.42 6.49 42.95
C ILE A 381 -27.09 5.17 43.36
N ASN A 382 -27.87 5.21 44.44
CA ASN A 382 -28.76 4.11 44.79
C ASN A 382 -29.92 4.04 43.79
N ALA A 383 -30.55 2.86 43.70
CA ALA A 383 -31.79 2.73 42.95
C ALA A 383 -32.83 3.73 43.47
N PRO A 384 -33.55 4.46 42.59
CA PRO A 384 -34.64 5.33 43.01
C PRO A 384 -35.75 4.49 43.67
N ASP A 385 -36.52 5.11 44.57
CA ASP A 385 -37.65 4.48 45.25
C ASP A 385 -38.97 5.21 44.90
N PRO A 386 -39.92 4.56 44.20
CA PRO A 386 -39.83 3.20 43.64
C PRO A 386 -38.96 3.15 42.36
N ALA A 387 -38.23 2.05 42.19
CA ALA A 387 -37.43 1.85 40.98
C ALA A 387 -38.33 1.50 39.79
N ALA A 388 -38.20 2.27 38.70
CA ALA A 388 -39.00 2.05 37.49
C ALA A 388 -38.66 0.73 36.77
N GLU A 389 -37.43 0.24 36.92
CA GLU A 389 -36.91 -0.98 36.28
C GLU A 389 -35.79 -1.60 37.14
N VAL A 390 -35.55 -2.91 37.05
CA VAL A 390 -34.40 -3.55 37.74
C VAL A 390 -33.15 -3.30 36.94
N ALA A 391 -32.05 -2.83 37.54
CA ALA A 391 -30.76 -2.57 36.87
C ALA A 391 -29.57 -2.78 37.80
N ASP A 392 -28.41 -3.12 37.23
CA ASP A 392 -27.19 -3.41 38.00
C ASP A 392 -26.49 -2.11 38.43
N PHE A 393 -26.66 -1.05 37.64
CA PHE A 393 -26.14 0.28 37.91
C PHE A 393 -27.23 1.35 37.79
N TRP A 394 -27.19 2.29 38.73
CA TRP A 394 -27.95 3.53 38.67
C TRP A 394 -26.97 4.69 38.71
N LEU A 395 -27.16 5.62 37.77
CA LEU A 395 -26.24 6.73 37.54
C LEU A 395 -27.02 8.04 37.58
N ASP A 396 -26.41 9.08 38.16
CA ASP A 396 -26.82 10.46 37.98
C ASP A 396 -25.90 11.15 36.97
N CYS A 397 -26.50 11.84 36.00
CA CYS A 397 -25.83 12.70 35.05
C CYS A 397 -26.57 14.03 35.01
N ALA A 398 -26.10 14.99 35.82
CA ALA A 398 -26.68 16.32 35.97
C ALA A 398 -28.17 16.32 36.38
N GLY A 399 -28.55 15.45 37.32
CA GLY A 399 -29.93 15.32 37.80
C GLY A 399 -30.78 14.32 36.99
N GLU A 400 -30.27 13.82 35.85
CA GLU A 400 -30.92 12.76 35.11
C GLU A 400 -30.50 11.39 35.62
N THR A 401 -31.48 10.63 36.11
CA THR A 401 -31.29 9.25 36.58
C THR A 401 -31.28 8.27 35.40
N VAL A 402 -30.27 7.41 35.34
CA VAL A 402 -30.08 6.41 34.27
C VAL A 402 -29.87 5.02 34.86
N ALA A 403 -30.66 4.06 34.38
CA ALA A 403 -30.52 2.65 34.69
C ALA A 403 -29.64 1.97 33.63
N ALA A 404 -28.64 1.20 34.04
CA ALA A 404 -27.74 0.48 33.13
C ALA A 404 -27.42 -0.93 33.65
N ASP A 405 -27.24 -1.86 32.71
CA ASP A 405 -26.76 -3.22 33.00
C ASP A 405 -25.23 -3.29 32.96
N ALA A 406 -24.62 -2.50 32.07
CA ALA A 406 -23.18 -2.36 32.00
C ALA A 406 -22.79 -0.89 31.81
N VAL A 407 -21.67 -0.52 32.43
CA VAL A 407 -21.10 0.83 32.38
C VAL A 407 -19.69 0.74 31.80
N ILE A 408 -19.44 1.46 30.70
CA ILE A 408 -18.13 1.54 30.05
C ILE A 408 -17.65 2.98 30.10
N VAL A 409 -16.45 3.22 30.63
CA VAL A 409 -15.91 4.56 30.81
C VAL A 409 -14.56 4.71 30.12
N ARG A 410 -14.50 5.56 29.09
CA ARG A 410 -13.34 5.86 28.24
C ARG A 410 -12.98 7.34 28.29
N ARG A 411 -12.60 7.80 29.48
CA ARG A 411 -12.21 9.21 29.73
C ARG A 411 -10.72 9.51 29.53
N GLY A 412 -9.98 8.54 29.01
CA GLY A 412 -8.54 8.63 28.74
C GLY A 412 -7.67 8.23 29.93
N PRO A 413 -6.36 8.04 29.69
CA PRO A 413 -5.40 7.61 30.70
C PRO A 413 -4.90 8.76 31.59
N ARG A 414 -4.28 8.41 32.72
CA ARG A 414 -3.65 9.36 33.64
C ARG A 414 -2.27 9.82 33.13
N ARG A 415 -2.27 10.77 32.19
CA ARG A 415 -1.06 11.31 31.55
C ARG A 415 -0.10 11.95 32.54
N ASP A 416 -0.61 12.69 33.52
CA ASP A 416 0.23 13.43 34.46
C ASP A 416 1.06 12.48 35.34
N VAL A 417 0.49 11.33 35.71
CA VAL A 417 1.17 10.32 36.54
C VAL A 417 2.41 9.75 35.85
N VAL A 418 2.39 9.51 34.54
CA VAL A 418 3.56 8.97 33.83
C VAL A 418 4.59 10.04 33.45
N ARG A 419 4.21 11.31 33.53
CA ARG A 419 5.09 12.46 33.24
C ARG A 419 5.73 13.05 34.49
N GLU A 420 5.14 12.80 35.66
CA GLU A 420 5.56 13.36 36.95
C GLU A 420 7.05 13.15 37.25
N PRO A 421 7.67 11.97 37.00
CA PRO A 421 9.12 11.77 37.19
C PRO A 421 10.02 12.70 36.34
N PHE A 422 9.44 13.34 35.31
CA PHE A 422 10.14 14.19 34.35
C PHE A 422 9.57 15.62 34.32
N ALA A 423 8.70 16.00 35.26
CA ALA A 423 7.96 17.25 35.22
C ALA A 423 8.88 18.49 35.09
N ASP A 424 9.98 18.51 35.84
CA ASP A 424 10.98 19.60 35.82
C ASP A 424 11.70 19.75 34.48
N HIS A 425 11.75 18.67 33.70
CA HIS A 425 12.31 18.67 32.35
C HIS A 425 11.26 18.98 31.29
N LEU A 426 9.99 18.69 31.54
CA LEU A 426 8.89 18.84 30.58
C LEU A 426 8.10 20.14 30.74
N ALA A 427 8.48 21.01 31.69
CA ALA A 427 7.74 22.22 32.05
C ALA A 427 7.47 23.16 30.85
N SER A 428 8.45 23.32 29.95
CA SER A 428 8.35 24.14 28.73
C SER A 428 7.76 23.37 27.54
N TYR A 429 7.87 22.04 27.54
CA TYR A 429 7.70 21.20 26.36
C TYR A 429 6.27 21.19 25.83
N ASP A 430 5.25 21.14 26.70
CA ASP A 430 3.84 21.13 26.25
C ASP A 430 3.48 22.35 25.41
N ALA A 431 3.93 23.54 25.84
CA ALA A 431 3.68 24.78 25.12
C ALA A 431 4.40 24.79 23.76
N THR A 432 5.69 24.45 23.73
CA THR A 432 6.49 24.43 22.49
C THR A 432 6.02 23.35 21.52
N HIS A 433 5.57 22.20 22.03
CA HIS A 433 5.02 21.12 21.22
C HIS A 433 3.69 21.51 20.60
N LYS A 434 2.81 22.21 21.34
CA LYS A 434 1.56 22.74 20.79
C LYS A 434 1.79 23.75 19.66
N GLU A 435 2.78 24.62 19.79
CA GLU A 435 3.19 25.53 18.70
C GLU A 435 3.66 24.75 17.47
N TRP A 436 4.45 23.69 17.68
CA TRP A 436 4.93 22.83 16.61
C TRP A 436 3.78 22.07 15.91
N LEU A 437 2.86 21.49 16.67
CA LEU A 437 1.65 20.84 16.13
C LEU A 437 0.82 21.81 15.29
N ALA A 438 0.64 23.06 15.76
CA ALA A 438 -0.10 24.08 15.04
C ALA A 438 0.59 24.48 13.72
N ARG A 439 1.93 24.50 13.69
CA ARG A 439 2.70 24.84 12.49
C ARG A 439 2.61 23.76 11.40
N HIS A 440 2.65 22.49 11.77
CA HIS A 440 2.77 21.38 10.82
C HIS A 440 1.47 20.63 10.55
N GLY A 441 0.40 20.87 11.32
CA GLY A 441 -0.96 20.43 11.02
C GLY A 441 -1.07 18.93 10.73
N GLU A 442 -1.62 18.56 9.57
CA GLU A 442 -1.87 17.17 9.17
C GLU A 442 -0.63 16.26 9.20
N ALA A 443 0.55 16.80 8.88
CA ALA A 443 1.80 16.03 8.85
C ALA A 443 2.15 15.42 10.22
N THR A 444 1.62 16.00 11.31
CA THR A 444 1.83 15.53 12.69
C THR A 444 0.77 14.53 13.17
N LEU A 445 -0.43 14.60 12.58
CA LEU A 445 -1.56 13.72 12.91
C LEU A 445 -1.39 12.35 12.27
N VAL A 446 -0.88 12.33 11.05
CA VAL A 446 -0.62 11.13 10.25
C VAL A 446 0.85 11.13 9.87
N PRO A 447 1.75 10.77 10.80
CA PRO A 447 3.17 10.80 10.52
C PRO A 447 3.51 9.78 9.43
N LYS A 448 4.33 10.20 8.47
CA LYS A 448 4.83 9.35 7.39
C LYS A 448 6.34 9.26 7.46
N LEU A 449 6.86 8.06 7.24
CA LEU A 449 8.30 7.83 7.15
C LEU A 449 8.81 8.21 5.75
N SER A 450 9.85 9.05 5.68
CA SER A 450 10.44 9.46 4.40
C SER A 450 11.12 8.29 3.68
N SER A 451 11.24 8.38 2.35
CA SER A 451 11.97 7.39 1.55
C SER A 451 13.45 7.29 1.93
N GLN A 452 14.06 8.41 2.32
CA GLN A 452 15.44 8.46 2.85
C GLN A 452 15.57 7.66 4.16
N ALA A 453 14.62 7.86 5.09
CA ALA A 453 14.60 7.09 6.34
C ALA A 453 14.38 5.59 6.10
N ARG A 454 13.45 5.24 5.20
CA ARG A 454 13.24 3.85 4.76
C ARG A 454 14.53 3.24 4.20
N GLY A 455 15.21 3.95 3.30
CA GLY A 455 16.48 3.52 2.71
C GLY A 455 17.57 3.30 3.75
N LEU A 456 17.75 4.26 4.68
CA LEU A 456 18.72 4.17 5.77
C LEU A 456 18.54 2.90 6.59
N PHE A 457 17.32 2.65 7.07
CA PHE A 457 17.06 1.49 7.95
C PHE A 457 17.12 0.17 7.19
N LYS A 458 16.64 0.10 5.94
CA LYS A 458 16.79 -1.10 5.09
C LYS A 458 18.27 -1.43 4.84
N GLU A 459 19.09 -0.42 4.57
CA GLU A 459 20.53 -0.60 4.36
C GLU A 459 21.24 -1.03 5.65
N ALA A 460 20.92 -0.39 6.78
CA ALA A 460 21.51 -0.73 8.07
C ALA A 460 21.13 -2.15 8.52
N ALA A 461 19.86 -2.55 8.34
CA ALA A 461 19.38 -3.90 8.60
C ALA A 461 20.13 -4.94 7.75
N ARG A 462 20.29 -4.67 6.45
CA ARG A 462 21.06 -5.52 5.54
C ARG A 462 22.54 -5.63 5.93
N LYS A 463 23.19 -4.53 6.35
CA LYS A 463 24.59 -4.53 6.78
C LYS A 463 24.81 -5.30 8.09
N ALA A 464 23.80 -5.31 8.97
CA ALA A 464 23.85 -6.03 10.24
C ALA A 464 23.28 -7.46 10.15
N ASP A 465 23.05 -7.98 8.94
CA ASP A 465 22.46 -9.30 8.67
C ASP A 465 21.17 -9.56 9.48
N ILE A 466 20.36 -8.50 9.65
CA ILE A 466 19.05 -8.61 10.29
C ILE A 466 18.12 -9.37 9.32
N PRO A 467 17.42 -10.42 9.78
CA PRO A 467 16.46 -11.13 8.97
C PRO A 467 15.36 -10.19 8.47
N LEU A 468 14.78 -10.54 7.33
CA LEU A 468 13.56 -9.87 6.87
C LEU A 468 12.48 -9.99 7.96
N ALA A 469 11.57 -9.03 8.03
CA ALA A 469 10.50 -9.06 9.03
C ALA A 469 9.73 -10.41 8.98
N PRO A 470 9.23 -10.92 10.12
CA PRO A 470 8.55 -12.23 10.17
C PRO A 470 7.45 -12.40 9.13
N ARG A 471 6.68 -11.33 8.86
CA ARG A 471 5.72 -11.29 7.76
C ARG A 471 6.36 -11.56 6.41
N ILE A 472 7.42 -10.84 6.06
CA ILE A 472 8.16 -11.05 4.80
C ILE A 472 8.76 -12.45 4.74
N GLN A 473 9.24 -13.02 5.85
CA GLN A 473 9.70 -14.42 5.87
C GLN A 473 8.57 -15.40 5.56
N ARG A 474 7.39 -15.21 6.18
CA ARG A 474 6.18 -15.98 5.88
C ARG A 474 5.82 -15.85 4.40
N LEU A 475 5.94 -14.65 3.82
CA LEU A 475 5.64 -14.41 2.41
C LEU A 475 6.70 -14.99 1.45
N ALA A 476 7.98 -14.90 1.80
CA ALA A 476 9.11 -15.39 1.02
C ALA A 476 9.13 -16.93 0.97
N ALA A 477 8.74 -17.60 2.05
CA ALA A 477 8.51 -19.04 2.08
C ALA A 477 7.46 -19.51 1.05
N HIS A 478 6.62 -18.59 0.56
CA HIS A 478 5.59 -18.84 -0.44
C HIS A 478 5.93 -18.27 -1.84
N GLN A 479 7.16 -17.77 -2.08
CA GLN A 479 7.57 -17.12 -3.35
C GLN A 479 6.56 -16.08 -3.85
N LEU A 480 6.01 -15.26 -2.94
CA LEU A 480 4.86 -14.43 -3.27
C LEU A 480 5.22 -13.22 -4.16
N PRO A 481 4.24 -12.74 -4.95
CA PRO A 481 4.43 -11.67 -5.94
C PRO A 481 4.83 -10.32 -5.33
N ILE A 482 5.51 -9.46 -6.10
CA ILE A 482 5.75 -8.06 -5.74
C ILE A 482 4.46 -7.26 -6.00
N PRO A 483 3.87 -6.63 -4.96
CA PRO A 483 2.66 -5.83 -5.12
C PRO A 483 2.98 -4.43 -5.64
N VAL A 484 2.20 -3.97 -6.63
CA VAL A 484 2.22 -2.58 -7.13
C VAL A 484 0.78 -2.10 -7.32
N GLN A 485 0.51 -0.81 -7.13
CA GLN A 485 -0.81 -0.22 -7.28
C GLN A 485 -0.78 0.92 -8.29
N LEU A 486 -1.84 1.00 -9.10
CA LEU A 486 -2.09 2.12 -9.99
C LEU A 486 -3.49 2.68 -9.71
N LEU A 487 -3.52 3.92 -9.26
CA LEU A 487 -4.74 4.62 -8.86
C LEU A 487 -4.86 5.94 -9.62
N ARG A 488 -6.07 6.30 -10.04
CA ARG A 488 -6.40 7.58 -10.66
C ARG A 488 -6.44 8.69 -9.60
N GLU A 489 -5.61 9.72 -9.76
CA GLU A 489 -5.65 10.93 -8.94
C GLU A 489 -5.77 12.16 -9.85
N GLY A 490 -6.98 12.73 -9.93
CA GLY A 490 -7.25 13.90 -10.77
C GLY A 490 -7.02 13.61 -12.25
N ASP A 491 -6.08 14.33 -12.88
CA ASP A 491 -5.63 14.12 -14.26
C ASP A 491 -4.37 13.22 -14.36
N ARG A 492 -3.85 12.75 -13.23
CA ARG A 492 -2.64 11.91 -13.11
C ARG A 492 -2.97 10.47 -12.71
N VAL A 493 -1.96 9.60 -12.74
CA VAL A 493 -2.00 8.26 -12.15
C VAL A 493 -0.92 8.19 -11.09
N ARG A 494 -1.33 7.75 -9.90
CA ARG A 494 -0.46 7.41 -8.78
C ARG A 494 0.03 5.98 -8.98
N TRP A 495 1.34 5.84 -9.11
CA TRP A 495 2.04 4.57 -8.98
C TRP A 495 2.46 4.39 -7.53
N SER A 496 2.30 3.20 -6.96
CA SER A 496 2.79 2.88 -5.62
C SER A 496 3.28 1.43 -5.55
N GLY A 497 4.30 1.16 -4.74
CA GLY A 497 4.97 -0.13 -4.60
C GLY A 497 6.48 0.04 -4.41
N GLU A 498 7.15 -0.99 -3.91
CA GLU A 498 8.60 -0.98 -3.59
C GLU A 498 9.48 -0.80 -4.83
N VAL A 499 8.94 -1.10 -6.02
CA VAL A 499 9.66 -1.05 -7.28
C VAL A 499 9.16 0.09 -8.16
N SER A 500 10.06 0.63 -8.98
CA SER A 500 9.67 1.62 -9.99
C SER A 500 8.90 0.97 -11.13
N ALA A 501 8.12 1.75 -11.88
CA ALA A 501 7.32 1.25 -13.00
C ALA A 501 8.15 0.55 -14.09
N GLU A 502 9.39 1.01 -14.31
CA GLU A 502 10.33 0.40 -15.25
C GLU A 502 10.74 -1.02 -14.83
N GLN A 503 10.69 -1.35 -13.53
CA GLN A 503 11.06 -2.67 -13.03
C GLN A 503 10.01 -3.76 -13.30
N LEU A 504 8.84 -3.42 -13.86
CA LEU A 504 7.88 -4.44 -14.33
C LEU A 504 8.47 -5.38 -15.39
N VAL A 505 9.53 -4.95 -16.10
CA VAL A 505 10.29 -5.80 -17.03
C VAL A 505 10.87 -7.06 -16.36
N ARG A 506 11.08 -7.04 -15.04
CA ARG A 506 11.55 -8.20 -14.25
C ARG A 506 10.57 -9.38 -14.31
N SER A 507 9.31 -9.11 -14.61
CA SER A 507 8.32 -10.15 -14.90
C SER A 507 8.70 -10.99 -16.12
N TRP A 508 9.36 -10.38 -17.11
CA TRP A 508 9.84 -11.06 -18.31
C TRP A 508 11.29 -11.56 -18.16
N SER A 509 12.19 -10.76 -17.61
CA SER A 509 13.61 -11.09 -17.54
C SER A 509 13.95 -12.13 -16.46
N GLU A 510 13.31 -12.04 -15.29
CA GLU A 510 13.62 -12.86 -14.11
C GLU A 510 12.47 -13.82 -13.76
N HIS A 511 11.36 -13.79 -14.51
CA HIS A 511 10.12 -14.49 -14.18
C HIS A 511 9.56 -14.11 -12.80
N GLN A 512 9.91 -12.92 -12.31
CA GLN A 512 9.49 -12.41 -11.01
C GLN A 512 7.97 -12.25 -10.97
N PRO A 513 7.26 -12.87 -10.01
CA PRO A 513 5.82 -12.70 -9.89
C PRO A 513 5.45 -11.28 -9.45
N PHE A 514 4.36 -10.75 -10.01
CA PHE A 514 3.78 -9.43 -9.66
C PHE A 514 2.29 -9.51 -9.36
N GLU A 515 1.85 -8.73 -8.37
CA GLU A 515 0.44 -8.43 -8.10
C GLU A 515 0.18 -6.97 -8.45
N ILE A 516 -0.59 -6.74 -9.53
CA ILE A 516 -0.87 -5.41 -10.03
C ILE A 516 -2.30 -5.03 -9.61
N ILE A 517 -2.39 -4.11 -8.67
CA ILE A 517 -3.63 -3.67 -8.03
C ILE A 517 -4.18 -2.46 -8.79
N LEU A 518 -5.39 -2.60 -9.31
CA LEU A 518 -6.05 -1.69 -10.23
C LEU A 518 -7.45 -1.35 -9.69
N PRO A 519 -7.57 -0.42 -8.71
CA PRO A 519 -8.86 -0.03 -8.14
C PRO A 519 -9.79 0.61 -9.18
N ASP A 520 -9.23 1.32 -10.16
CA ASP A 520 -9.95 2.01 -11.22
C ASP A 520 -10.12 1.18 -12.49
N GLY A 521 -11.11 1.53 -13.31
CA GLY A 521 -11.32 0.93 -14.63
C GLY A 521 -10.28 1.38 -15.67
N PRO A 522 -10.12 0.63 -16.78
CA PRO A 522 -9.13 0.93 -17.82
C PRO A 522 -9.30 2.33 -18.42
N GLY A 523 -10.53 2.79 -18.64
CA GLY A 523 -10.80 4.13 -19.16
C GLY A 523 -10.32 5.26 -18.25
N ALA A 524 -10.32 5.07 -16.93
CA ALA A 524 -9.81 6.05 -15.97
C ALA A 524 -8.27 6.08 -15.92
N LEU A 525 -7.61 4.94 -16.17
CA LEU A 525 -6.15 4.84 -16.22
C LEU A 525 -5.56 5.28 -17.58
N GLY A 526 -6.38 5.33 -18.63
CA GLY A 526 -5.97 5.74 -19.98
C GLY A 526 -4.86 4.84 -20.52
N ALA A 527 -3.85 5.44 -21.16
CA ALA A 527 -2.75 4.73 -21.82
C ALA A 527 -1.96 3.76 -20.91
N VAL A 528 -2.04 3.93 -19.59
CA VAL A 528 -1.37 3.04 -18.63
C VAL A 528 -2.04 1.66 -18.57
N ALA A 529 -3.34 1.57 -18.88
CA ALA A 529 -4.06 0.30 -18.93
C ALA A 529 -3.40 -0.65 -19.95
N GLY A 530 -3.19 -0.21 -21.19
CA GLY A 530 -2.45 -0.96 -22.20
C GLY A 530 -1.02 -1.32 -21.77
N ALA A 531 -0.30 -0.42 -21.08
CA ALA A 531 1.05 -0.71 -20.59
C ALA A 531 1.11 -1.85 -19.58
N VAL A 532 0.19 -1.87 -18.61
CA VAL A 532 0.07 -2.95 -17.62
C VAL A 532 -0.39 -4.25 -18.27
N LEU A 533 -1.36 -4.18 -19.19
CA LEU A 533 -1.86 -5.36 -19.90
C LEU A 533 -0.79 -5.98 -20.77
N ARG A 534 0.07 -5.19 -21.41
CA ARG A 534 1.24 -5.70 -22.13
C ARG A 534 2.11 -6.58 -21.24
N VAL A 535 2.41 -6.14 -20.01
CA VAL A 535 3.19 -6.95 -19.06
C VAL A 535 2.45 -8.24 -18.72
N ALA A 536 1.17 -8.14 -18.33
CA ALA A 536 0.39 -9.25 -17.82
C ALA A 536 0.04 -10.31 -18.89
N CYS A 537 -0.24 -9.91 -20.13
CA CYS A 537 -0.55 -10.85 -21.22
C CYS A 537 0.67 -11.65 -21.69
N HIS A 538 1.88 -11.23 -21.31
CA HIS A 538 3.14 -11.89 -21.65
C HIS A 538 3.84 -12.53 -20.46
N SER A 539 3.20 -12.58 -19.28
CA SER A 539 3.75 -13.22 -18.09
C SER A 539 2.67 -14.00 -17.33
N GLY A 540 2.85 -15.33 -17.24
CA GLY A 540 1.98 -16.20 -16.44
C GLY A 540 2.10 -15.97 -14.93
N ASN A 541 3.09 -15.19 -14.49
CA ASN A 541 3.35 -14.90 -13.07
C ASN A 541 2.82 -13.53 -12.64
N CYS A 542 2.13 -12.79 -13.54
CA CYS A 542 1.43 -11.56 -13.22
C CYS A 542 -0.04 -11.82 -12.90
N ARG A 543 -0.53 -11.27 -11.78
CA ARG A 543 -1.94 -11.28 -11.40
C ARG A 543 -2.48 -9.87 -11.33
N LEU A 544 -3.68 -9.65 -11.88
CA LEU A 544 -4.37 -8.38 -11.82
C LEU A 544 -5.42 -8.41 -10.71
N HIS A 545 -5.34 -7.48 -9.76
CA HIS A 545 -6.33 -7.29 -8.70
C HIS A 545 -7.22 -6.09 -9.06
N ALA A 546 -8.38 -6.37 -9.66
CA ALA A 546 -9.25 -5.35 -10.22
C ALA A 546 -10.72 -5.78 -10.16
N ALA A 547 -11.66 -4.84 -10.31
CA ALA A 547 -13.07 -5.18 -10.46
C ALA A 547 -13.30 -5.94 -11.79
N PRO A 548 -13.68 -7.24 -11.78
CA PRO A 548 -13.75 -8.04 -13.01
C PRO A 548 -14.73 -7.46 -14.04
N GLY A 549 -15.83 -6.84 -13.57
CA GLY A 549 -16.84 -6.20 -14.42
C GLY A 549 -16.33 -4.99 -15.20
N LEU A 550 -15.26 -4.32 -14.75
CA LEU A 550 -14.68 -3.17 -15.46
C LEU A 550 -13.57 -3.55 -16.44
N TRP A 551 -12.85 -4.65 -16.17
CA TRP A 551 -11.63 -5.01 -16.89
C TRP A 551 -11.80 -6.13 -17.91
N THR A 552 -12.66 -7.12 -17.63
CA THR A 552 -12.72 -8.38 -18.41
C THR A 552 -12.87 -8.15 -19.92
N GLN A 553 -13.79 -7.29 -20.34
CA GLN A 553 -14.04 -7.03 -21.76
C GLN A 553 -12.85 -6.35 -22.44
N HIS A 554 -12.26 -5.37 -21.77
CA HIS A 554 -11.12 -4.64 -22.31
C HIS A 554 -9.88 -5.55 -22.45
N VAL A 555 -9.58 -6.36 -21.43
CA VAL A 555 -8.47 -7.32 -21.49
C VAL A 555 -8.69 -8.34 -22.61
N ARG A 556 -9.90 -8.88 -22.72
CA ARG A 556 -10.27 -9.88 -23.73
C ARG A 556 -10.08 -9.36 -25.16
N ALA A 557 -10.50 -8.11 -25.42
CA ALA A 557 -10.35 -7.48 -26.73
C ALA A 557 -8.88 -7.29 -27.14
N LEU A 558 -8.00 -7.02 -26.18
CA LEU A 558 -6.56 -6.80 -26.41
C LEU A 558 -5.71 -8.08 -26.34
N SER A 559 -6.32 -9.23 -25.98
CA SER A 559 -5.63 -10.51 -25.83
C SER A 559 -6.31 -11.61 -26.67
N LEU A 560 -7.19 -12.41 -26.07
CA LEU A 560 -7.78 -13.61 -26.65
C LEU A 560 -8.59 -13.35 -27.93
N GLU A 561 -9.28 -12.20 -28.01
CA GLU A 561 -10.15 -11.83 -29.12
C GLU A 561 -9.50 -10.78 -30.05
N SER A 562 -8.18 -10.58 -29.93
CA SER A 562 -7.46 -9.64 -30.78
C SER A 562 -7.58 -10.02 -32.26
N PRO A 563 -7.96 -9.10 -33.16
CA PRO A 563 -8.03 -9.38 -34.60
C PRO A 563 -6.65 -9.47 -35.27
N HIS A 564 -5.57 -9.21 -34.54
CA HIS A 564 -4.21 -9.11 -35.09
C HIS A 564 -3.27 -10.24 -34.65
N ALA A 565 -3.61 -10.99 -33.59
CA ALA A 565 -2.72 -12.02 -33.06
C ALA A 565 -3.43 -13.23 -32.44
N GLU A 566 -2.86 -14.43 -32.60
CA GLU A 566 -3.38 -15.68 -32.02
C GLU A 566 -2.56 -16.12 -30.79
N GLY A 567 -3.15 -16.88 -29.87
CA GLY A 567 -2.39 -17.48 -28.76
C GLY A 567 -1.88 -16.46 -27.74
N MET A 568 -2.62 -15.36 -27.56
CA MET A 568 -2.45 -14.46 -26.43
C MET A 568 -3.31 -14.97 -25.27
N ASP A 569 -2.69 -15.23 -24.13
CA ASP A 569 -3.41 -15.63 -22.93
C ASP A 569 -4.06 -14.43 -22.27
N MET A 570 -5.23 -14.66 -21.67
CA MET A 570 -5.89 -13.66 -20.84
C MET A 570 -5.30 -13.72 -19.42
N PRO A 571 -4.73 -12.64 -18.88
CA PRO A 571 -4.21 -12.62 -17.51
C PRO A 571 -5.33 -12.87 -16.49
N ALA A 572 -4.96 -13.47 -15.36
CA ALA A 572 -5.91 -13.71 -14.26
C ALA A 572 -6.33 -12.38 -13.62
N ILE A 573 -7.64 -12.13 -13.56
CA ILE A 573 -8.24 -10.97 -12.89
C ILE A 573 -8.97 -11.44 -11.65
N GLN A 574 -8.56 -10.96 -10.48
CA GLN A 574 -9.13 -11.28 -9.18
C GLN A 574 -9.73 -10.02 -8.54
N GLY A 575 -10.85 -10.16 -7.85
CA GLY A 575 -11.40 -9.06 -7.06
C GLY A 575 -10.63 -8.84 -5.75
N GLY A 576 -10.70 -7.62 -5.22
CA GLY A 576 -10.13 -7.26 -3.92
C GLY A 576 -8.80 -6.51 -4.00
N ASN A 577 -8.21 -6.21 -2.83
CA ASN A 577 -6.92 -5.56 -2.68
C ASN A 577 -6.06 -6.42 -1.73
N PRO A 578 -5.00 -7.09 -2.23
CA PRO A 578 -4.13 -7.93 -1.41
C PRO A 578 -3.25 -7.12 -0.44
N GLY A 579 -3.14 -5.80 -0.60
CA GLY A 579 -2.32 -4.93 0.24
C GLY A 579 -0.84 -4.87 -0.15
N GLY A 580 -0.06 -4.12 0.63
CA GLY A 580 1.39 -4.04 0.51
C GLY A 580 1.92 -3.16 -0.61
N ALA A 581 1.07 -2.37 -1.26
CA ALA A 581 1.42 -1.58 -2.43
C ALA A 581 1.43 -0.07 -2.18
N ALA A 582 1.17 0.40 -0.96
CA ALA A 582 1.10 1.83 -0.64
C ALA A 582 2.47 2.56 -0.60
N GLN A 583 3.56 1.85 -0.92
CA GLN A 583 4.94 2.31 -0.82
C GLN A 583 5.29 3.38 -1.86
N ASP A 584 6.18 4.29 -1.48
CA ASP A 584 6.89 5.23 -2.36
C ASP A 584 6.03 5.81 -3.49
N PRO A 585 4.88 6.43 -3.17
CA PRO A 585 3.93 6.83 -4.18
C PRO A 585 4.49 7.93 -5.08
N VAL A 586 4.31 7.77 -6.39
CA VAL A 586 4.70 8.77 -7.39
C VAL A 586 3.52 9.05 -8.30
N GLU A 587 3.14 10.32 -8.40
CA GLU A 587 2.12 10.78 -9.34
C GLU A 587 2.75 11.13 -10.68
N LEU A 588 2.22 10.61 -11.78
CA LEU A 588 2.71 10.84 -13.15
C LEU A 588 1.54 11.06 -14.10
N ALA A 589 1.76 11.81 -15.18
CA ALA A 589 0.78 11.85 -16.26
C ALA A 589 0.65 10.44 -16.89
N PRO A 590 -0.56 9.97 -17.22
CA PRO A 590 -0.78 8.61 -17.73
C PRO A 590 0.13 8.26 -18.92
N ALA A 591 0.26 9.19 -19.88
CA ALA A 591 1.11 8.99 -21.06
C ALA A 591 2.60 8.85 -20.73
N ILE A 592 3.10 9.56 -19.69
CA ILE A 592 4.50 9.48 -19.27
C ILE A 592 4.76 8.12 -18.60
N LEU A 593 3.85 7.69 -17.73
CA LEU A 593 3.96 6.39 -17.03
C LEU A 593 3.90 5.22 -18.03
N ALA A 594 2.94 5.23 -18.95
CA ALA A 594 2.83 4.23 -20.00
C ALA A 594 4.11 4.16 -20.86
N ARG A 595 4.65 5.33 -21.26
CA ARG A 595 5.89 5.41 -22.05
C ARG A 595 7.10 4.83 -21.31
N ARG A 596 7.22 5.06 -20.00
CA ARG A 596 8.30 4.49 -19.18
C ARG A 596 8.25 2.97 -19.15
N ILE A 597 7.07 2.40 -18.90
CA ILE A 597 6.85 0.95 -18.91
C ILE A 597 7.17 0.39 -20.30
N HIS A 598 6.55 0.92 -21.36
CA HIS A 598 6.78 0.44 -22.73
C HIS A 598 8.24 0.52 -23.16
N ARG A 599 8.92 1.63 -22.85
CA ARG A 599 10.34 1.79 -23.18
C ARG A 599 11.20 0.71 -22.53
N SER A 600 10.97 0.41 -21.24
CA SER A 600 11.73 -0.64 -20.55
C SER A 600 11.50 -2.02 -21.17
N LEU A 601 10.25 -2.35 -21.53
CA LEU A 601 9.89 -3.60 -22.20
C LEU A 601 10.48 -3.70 -23.62
N ASP A 602 10.47 -2.60 -24.38
CA ASP A 602 11.04 -2.53 -25.74
C ASP A 602 12.56 -2.67 -25.72
N THR A 603 13.25 -1.98 -24.79
CA THR A 603 14.70 -2.11 -24.61
C THR A 603 15.10 -3.55 -24.30
N TRP A 604 14.37 -4.23 -23.40
CA TRP A 604 14.62 -5.65 -23.11
C TRP A 604 14.45 -6.53 -24.36
N LEU A 605 13.39 -6.32 -25.15
CA LEU A 605 13.19 -7.07 -26.40
C LEU A 605 14.32 -6.83 -27.42
N LEU A 606 14.83 -5.60 -27.52
CA LEU A 606 15.95 -5.27 -28.40
C LEU A 606 17.21 -6.03 -27.98
N GLU A 607 17.52 -6.06 -26.68
CA GLU A 607 18.65 -6.81 -26.13
C GLU A 607 18.53 -8.31 -26.44
N GLN A 608 17.35 -8.91 -26.19
CA GLN A 608 17.10 -10.31 -26.52
C GLN A 608 17.24 -10.58 -28.04
N LEU A 609 16.90 -9.60 -28.87
CA LEU A 609 16.92 -9.74 -30.33
C LEU A 609 18.35 -9.69 -30.83
N ASN A 610 19.15 -8.79 -30.29
CA ASN A 610 20.58 -8.77 -30.53
C ASN A 610 21.24 -10.08 -30.08
N ASP A 611 20.95 -10.55 -28.87
CA ASP A 611 21.52 -11.79 -28.33
C ASP A 611 21.16 -13.03 -29.16
N HIS A 612 19.97 -13.07 -29.76
CA HIS A 612 19.56 -14.16 -30.65
C HIS A 612 20.19 -14.04 -32.05
N LEU A 613 20.29 -12.83 -32.60
CA LEU A 613 20.74 -12.60 -33.98
C LEU A 613 22.27 -12.70 -34.13
N GLN A 614 23.05 -12.28 -33.13
CA GLN A 614 24.53 -12.29 -33.22
C GLN A 614 25.11 -13.70 -33.48
N PRO A 615 24.73 -14.77 -32.73
CA PRO A 615 25.19 -16.12 -33.02
C PRO A 615 24.73 -16.65 -34.39
N PHE A 616 23.53 -16.24 -34.83
CA PHE A 616 23.00 -16.60 -36.15
C PHE A 616 23.88 -16.02 -37.26
N PHE A 617 24.26 -14.75 -37.16
CA PHE A 617 25.15 -14.13 -38.14
C PHE A 617 26.51 -14.82 -38.21
N ALA A 618 27.12 -15.08 -37.05
CA ALA A 618 28.47 -15.62 -36.95
C ALA A 618 28.57 -17.09 -37.41
N SER A 619 27.58 -17.92 -37.08
CA SER A 619 27.71 -19.38 -37.19
C SER A 619 26.47 -20.11 -37.71
N SER A 620 25.43 -19.37 -38.14
CA SER A 620 24.11 -19.93 -38.46
C SER A 620 23.43 -20.63 -37.27
N ALA A 621 23.88 -20.38 -36.04
CA ALA A 621 23.25 -20.90 -34.83
C ALA A 621 21.88 -20.23 -34.64
N ASP A 622 20.82 -21.02 -34.62
CA ASP A 622 19.45 -20.55 -34.39
C ASP A 622 18.83 -21.37 -33.25
N PRO A 623 19.12 -21.02 -31.98
CA PRO A 623 18.58 -21.72 -30.82
C PRO A 623 17.04 -21.82 -30.88
N GLY A 624 16.50 -23.02 -30.72
CA GLY A 624 15.06 -23.24 -30.82
C GLY A 624 14.47 -23.06 -32.23
N ARG A 625 15.29 -22.91 -33.28
CA ARG A 625 14.89 -22.77 -34.69
C ARG A 625 13.85 -21.66 -34.91
N ARG A 626 14.06 -20.50 -34.29
CA ARG A 626 13.09 -19.38 -34.32
C ARG A 626 13.14 -18.68 -35.68
N ILE A 627 14.33 -18.40 -36.21
CA ILE A 627 14.52 -17.83 -37.55
C ILE A 627 14.05 -18.83 -38.60
N ASN A 628 14.52 -20.08 -38.52
CA ASN A 628 14.15 -21.18 -39.43
C ASN A 628 14.34 -20.85 -40.91
N LEU A 629 15.47 -20.20 -41.24
CA LEU A 629 15.87 -19.88 -42.61
C LEU A 629 17.28 -20.41 -42.87
N THR A 630 17.52 -20.91 -44.08
CA THR A 630 18.86 -21.19 -44.56
C THR A 630 19.35 -19.97 -45.34
N VAL A 631 20.28 -19.22 -44.76
CA VAL A 631 20.84 -18.00 -45.36
C VAL A 631 22.32 -18.25 -45.68
N ALA A 632 22.78 -17.84 -46.86
CA ALA A 632 24.18 -17.99 -47.27
C ALA A 632 25.14 -17.15 -46.40
N ASN A 633 26.41 -17.56 -46.29
CA ASN A 633 27.35 -16.96 -45.34
C ASN A 633 27.65 -15.49 -45.64
N ASP A 634 27.77 -15.15 -46.92
CA ASP A 634 27.94 -13.78 -47.44
C ASP A 634 26.73 -12.90 -47.11
N VAL A 635 25.51 -13.41 -47.29
CA VAL A 635 24.28 -12.71 -46.92
C VAL A 635 24.21 -12.50 -45.41
N ARG A 636 24.59 -13.50 -44.59
CA ARG A 636 24.63 -13.33 -43.13
C ARG A 636 25.64 -12.28 -42.68
N ALA A 637 26.81 -12.20 -43.33
CA ALA A 637 27.79 -11.15 -43.05
C ALA A 637 27.22 -9.75 -43.38
N ALA A 638 26.49 -9.61 -44.49
CA ALA A 638 25.82 -8.36 -44.85
C ALA A 638 24.65 -8.01 -43.90
N MET A 639 23.90 -9.02 -43.44
CA MET A 639 22.86 -8.84 -42.41
C MET A 639 23.47 -8.35 -41.10
N ALA A 640 24.64 -8.85 -40.70
CA ALA A 640 25.33 -8.41 -39.48
C ALA A 640 25.68 -6.92 -39.52
N ALA A 641 26.22 -6.44 -40.65
CA ALA A 641 26.51 -5.02 -40.84
C ALA A 641 25.23 -4.17 -40.80
N THR A 642 24.18 -4.59 -41.51
CA THR A 642 22.88 -3.90 -41.52
C THR A 642 22.25 -3.86 -40.12
N TRP A 643 22.35 -4.96 -39.37
CA TRP A 643 21.83 -5.05 -38.01
C TRP A 643 22.57 -4.11 -37.06
N ALA A 644 23.89 -3.96 -37.19
CA ALA A 644 24.64 -3.03 -36.35
C ALA A 644 24.10 -1.59 -36.47
N ASP A 645 23.80 -1.14 -37.69
CA ASP A 645 23.22 0.19 -37.95
C ASP A 645 21.80 0.31 -37.40
N TRP A 646 20.96 -0.72 -37.62
CA TRP A 646 19.59 -0.74 -37.11
C TRP A 646 19.54 -0.77 -35.58
N HIS A 647 20.38 -1.60 -34.95
CA HIS A 647 20.48 -1.72 -33.50
C HIS A 647 20.93 -0.40 -32.86
N ALA A 648 21.92 0.28 -33.43
CA ALA A 648 22.34 1.61 -32.99
C ALA A 648 21.16 2.61 -33.08
N SER A 649 20.46 2.65 -34.22
CA SER A 649 19.30 3.53 -34.43
C SER A 649 18.17 3.25 -33.43
N PHE A 650 17.88 1.98 -33.13
CA PHE A 650 16.88 1.59 -32.14
C PHE A 650 17.29 1.93 -30.70
N THR A 651 18.58 1.88 -30.40
CA THR A 651 19.12 2.26 -29.09
C THR A 651 18.98 3.77 -28.87
N ASP A 652 19.24 4.56 -29.92
CA ASP A 652 19.17 6.03 -29.88
C ASP A 652 17.73 6.57 -29.91
N ASP A 653 16.81 5.90 -30.60
CA ASP A 653 15.41 6.32 -30.75
C ASP A 653 14.42 5.22 -30.31
N SER A 654 13.91 5.38 -29.08
CA SER A 654 12.89 4.46 -28.54
C SER A 654 11.55 4.50 -29.29
N ALA A 655 11.19 5.62 -29.93
CA ALA A 655 9.95 5.71 -30.68
C ALA A 655 10.07 4.95 -32.02
N LEU A 656 11.26 4.99 -32.63
CA LEU A 656 11.59 4.16 -33.80
C LEU A 656 11.50 2.67 -33.49
N LEU A 657 12.11 2.22 -32.40
CA LEU A 657 12.04 0.83 -31.94
C LEU A 657 10.59 0.41 -31.69
N ASN A 658 9.85 1.23 -30.95
CA ASN A 658 8.45 0.98 -30.62
C ASN A 658 7.59 0.79 -31.88
N HIS A 659 7.69 1.71 -32.84
CA HIS A 659 6.97 1.66 -34.11
C HIS A 659 7.33 0.42 -34.92
N PHE A 660 8.63 0.09 -35.01
CA PHE A 660 9.12 -1.10 -35.70
C PHE A 660 8.55 -2.38 -35.10
N LEU A 661 8.61 -2.55 -33.78
CA LEU A 661 8.12 -3.74 -33.09
C LEU A 661 6.61 -3.90 -33.22
N ARG A 662 5.84 -2.82 -33.10
CA ARG A 662 4.38 -2.84 -33.26
C ARG A 662 3.97 -3.30 -34.65
N LEU A 663 4.54 -2.71 -35.70
CA LEU A 663 4.22 -3.09 -37.08
C LEU A 663 4.77 -4.48 -37.46
N MET A 664 5.77 -4.97 -36.72
CA MET A 664 6.23 -6.35 -36.89
C MET A 664 5.17 -7.38 -36.50
N ILE A 665 4.27 -7.05 -35.57
CA ILE A 665 3.26 -8.00 -35.05
C ILE A 665 1.81 -7.56 -35.32
N CYS A 666 1.61 -6.37 -35.88
CA CYS A 666 0.32 -5.86 -36.32
C CYS A 666 0.44 -5.21 -37.71
N ALA A 667 -0.41 -5.59 -38.66
CA ALA A 667 -0.38 -5.05 -40.02
C ALA A 667 -1.02 -3.65 -40.16
N VAL A 668 -1.66 -3.15 -39.10
CA VAL A 668 -2.39 -1.88 -39.09
C VAL A 668 -1.46 -0.77 -38.61
N ASP A 669 -1.35 0.28 -39.42
CA ASP A 669 -0.54 1.46 -39.15
C ASP A 669 -1.43 2.71 -39.07
N ASP A 670 -2.23 2.76 -38.01
CA ASP A 670 -3.07 3.90 -37.66
C ASP A 670 -3.03 4.20 -36.14
N ASP A 671 -3.48 5.41 -35.79
CA ASP A 671 -3.46 5.91 -34.42
C ASP A 671 -4.53 5.26 -33.52
N ASP A 672 -5.61 4.73 -34.10
CA ASP A 672 -6.71 4.10 -33.35
C ASP A 672 -6.32 2.70 -32.85
N SER A 673 -5.39 2.03 -33.54
CA SER A 673 -4.93 0.67 -33.21
C SER A 673 -3.64 0.65 -32.38
N LEU A 674 -3.11 1.82 -31.97
CA LEU A 674 -1.81 1.93 -31.28
C LEU A 674 -1.75 1.03 -30.04
N GLU A 675 -2.75 1.13 -29.16
CA GLU A 675 -2.80 0.37 -27.90
C GLU A 675 -2.89 -1.14 -28.15
N ALA A 676 -3.80 -1.56 -29.05
CA ALA A 676 -3.95 -2.96 -29.40
C ALA A 676 -2.67 -3.54 -30.00
N ALA A 677 -2.05 -2.85 -30.95
CA ALA A 677 -0.75 -3.26 -31.49
C ALA A 677 0.32 -3.31 -30.40
N GLN A 678 0.32 -2.36 -29.47
CA GLN A 678 1.33 -2.27 -28.42
C GLN A 678 1.26 -3.42 -27.41
N VAL A 679 0.06 -3.81 -26.96
CA VAL A 679 -0.17 -4.88 -25.98
C VAL A 679 0.33 -6.23 -26.49
N LEU A 680 0.28 -6.45 -27.80
CA LEU A 680 0.66 -7.71 -28.45
C LEU A 680 2.18 -7.89 -28.57
N VAL A 681 2.99 -6.84 -28.37
CA VAL A 681 4.46 -6.90 -28.46
C VAL A 681 5.05 -7.47 -27.16
N GLY A 682 5.57 -8.70 -27.18
CA GLY A 682 6.26 -9.28 -26.03
C GLY A 682 6.70 -10.73 -26.18
N PRO A 683 7.18 -11.37 -25.10
CA PRO A 683 7.72 -12.74 -25.07
C PRO A 683 6.87 -13.81 -25.78
N THR A 684 5.54 -13.76 -25.65
CA THR A 684 4.65 -14.72 -26.32
C THR A 684 4.75 -14.64 -27.85
N LYS A 685 5.13 -13.48 -28.40
CA LYS A 685 5.35 -13.23 -29.83
C LYS A 685 6.80 -13.31 -30.26
N TRP A 686 7.69 -13.77 -29.38
CA TRP A 686 9.13 -13.80 -29.62
C TRP A 686 9.53 -14.43 -30.96
N SER A 687 8.91 -15.57 -31.31
CA SER A 687 9.22 -16.26 -32.57
C SER A 687 8.89 -15.44 -33.81
N ALA A 688 7.77 -14.70 -33.77
CA ALA A 688 7.33 -13.85 -34.87
C ALA A 688 8.27 -12.64 -35.02
N ILE A 689 8.62 -11.99 -33.90
CA ILE A 689 9.53 -10.84 -33.85
C ILE A 689 10.91 -11.20 -34.42
N VAL A 690 11.53 -12.29 -33.93
CA VAL A 690 12.84 -12.75 -34.40
C VAL A 690 12.81 -13.09 -35.89
N ARG A 691 11.84 -13.91 -36.32
CA ARG A 691 11.76 -14.35 -37.71
C ARG A 691 11.46 -13.19 -38.65
N GLY A 692 10.50 -12.33 -38.28
CA GLY A 692 10.15 -11.11 -39.02
C GLY A 692 11.35 -10.20 -39.23
N THR A 693 12.09 -9.94 -38.15
CA THR A 693 13.29 -9.11 -38.20
C THR A 693 14.39 -9.75 -39.06
N ALA A 694 14.65 -11.06 -38.91
CA ALA A 694 15.65 -11.75 -39.71
C ALA A 694 15.32 -11.76 -41.22
N VAL A 695 14.04 -11.92 -41.59
CA VAL A 695 13.61 -11.81 -42.99
C VAL A 695 13.76 -10.37 -43.50
N ALA A 696 13.36 -9.38 -42.72
CA ALA A 696 13.51 -7.97 -43.07
C ALA A 696 15.00 -7.60 -43.28
N LEU A 697 15.88 -8.07 -42.40
CA LEU A 697 17.34 -7.89 -42.52
C LEU A 697 17.91 -8.61 -43.75
N ALA A 698 17.47 -9.83 -44.05
CA ALA A 698 17.94 -10.55 -45.23
C ALA A 698 17.61 -9.77 -46.52
N ILE A 699 16.40 -9.24 -46.63
CA ILE A 699 15.98 -8.41 -47.77
C ILE A 699 16.71 -7.05 -47.76
N ALA A 700 16.80 -6.37 -46.61
CA ALA A 700 17.48 -5.08 -46.49
C ALA A 700 18.95 -5.17 -46.89
N SER A 701 19.64 -6.23 -46.45
CA SER A 701 21.05 -6.47 -46.78
C SER A 701 21.27 -6.70 -48.27
N ALA A 702 20.33 -7.35 -48.97
CA ALA A 702 20.39 -7.58 -50.41
C ALA A 702 20.02 -6.35 -51.25
N TRP A 703 19.07 -5.54 -50.77
CA TRP A 703 18.60 -4.35 -51.48
C TRP A 703 19.52 -3.15 -51.32
N GLN A 704 20.33 -3.14 -50.25
CA GLN A 704 21.13 -2.01 -49.80
C GLN A 704 20.23 -0.79 -49.52
N THR A 705 20.70 0.21 -48.77
CA THR A 705 19.96 1.47 -48.48
C THR A 705 18.53 1.32 -47.90
N THR A 706 18.25 0.22 -47.19
CA THR A 706 16.98 -0.03 -46.50
C THR A 706 17.17 0.06 -44.99
N SER A 707 16.39 0.92 -44.32
CA SER A 707 16.48 1.15 -42.87
C SER A 707 15.11 1.21 -42.21
N PRO A 708 15.02 1.09 -40.87
CA PRO A 708 13.80 1.36 -40.14
C PRO A 708 13.41 2.83 -40.29
N LYS A 709 12.12 3.12 -40.17
CA LYS A 709 11.61 4.50 -40.11
C LYS A 709 10.49 4.62 -39.07
N SER A 710 10.33 5.82 -38.52
CA SER A 710 9.30 6.13 -37.52
C SER A 710 8.03 6.74 -38.14
N ALA A 711 8.13 7.36 -39.32
CA ALA A 711 6.99 8.00 -39.98
C ALA A 711 6.20 7.00 -40.85
N GLY A 712 4.87 6.93 -40.65
CA GLY A 712 3.97 6.14 -41.48
C GLY A 712 3.92 6.59 -42.95
N PRO A 713 3.39 5.76 -43.87
CA PRO A 713 2.93 4.39 -43.62
C PRO A 713 4.11 3.38 -43.60
N GLY A 714 4.05 2.35 -42.76
CA GLY A 714 5.05 1.29 -42.61
C GLY A 714 6.20 1.60 -41.64
N ASN A 715 7.05 0.60 -41.42
CA ASN A 715 8.21 0.64 -40.52
C ASN A 715 9.57 0.61 -41.25
N LEU A 716 9.60 0.60 -42.58
CA LEU A 716 10.83 0.58 -43.38
C LEU A 716 10.85 1.71 -44.41
N VAL A 717 12.04 2.20 -44.73
CA VAL A 717 12.31 3.06 -45.87
C VAL A 717 13.40 2.45 -46.74
N ARG A 718 13.27 2.59 -48.06
CA ARG A 718 14.33 2.26 -49.01
C ARG A 718 14.64 3.47 -49.88
N LEU A 719 15.92 3.85 -49.97
CA LEU A 719 16.38 4.89 -50.88
C LEU A 719 16.81 4.25 -52.22
N ARG A 720 16.26 4.71 -53.34
CA ARG A 720 16.66 4.25 -54.68
C ARG A 720 17.55 5.29 -55.37
N ASP A 721 18.32 4.84 -56.35
CA ASP A 721 19.10 5.72 -57.23
C ASP A 721 18.17 6.78 -57.85
N GLY A 722 18.38 8.06 -57.50
CA GLY A 722 17.55 9.19 -57.91
C GLY A 722 16.66 9.83 -56.82
N ASP A 723 17.02 9.71 -55.54
CA ASP A 723 16.43 10.39 -54.36
C ASP A 723 14.96 10.07 -54.02
N SER A 724 14.32 9.11 -54.68
CA SER A 724 12.95 8.70 -54.31
C SER A 724 12.96 7.70 -53.14
N ALA A 725 12.45 8.12 -51.98
CA ALA A 725 12.24 7.25 -50.82
C ALA A 725 10.97 6.40 -51.01
N TRP A 726 11.10 5.08 -50.86
CA TRP A 726 9.97 4.15 -50.86
C TRP A 726 9.65 3.73 -49.43
N ALA A 727 8.38 3.82 -49.05
CA ALA A 727 7.90 3.28 -47.79
C ALA A 727 7.67 1.77 -47.91
N GLY A 728 8.05 1.05 -46.86
CA GLY A 728 7.94 -0.39 -46.76
C GLY A 728 7.32 -0.83 -45.45
N HIS A 729 6.71 -2.01 -45.46
CA HIS A 729 6.11 -2.61 -44.28
C HIS A 729 6.66 -4.02 -44.06
N GLY A 730 7.46 -4.21 -43.01
CA GLY A 730 7.87 -5.52 -42.50
C GLY A 730 6.88 -6.01 -41.46
N CYS A 731 6.20 -7.12 -41.74
CA CYS A 731 5.15 -7.67 -40.89
C CYS A 731 5.24 -9.20 -40.76
N ALA A 732 5.09 -9.66 -39.53
CA ALA A 732 5.04 -11.07 -39.12
C ALA A 732 3.83 -11.33 -38.20
N ALA A 733 2.75 -10.55 -38.33
CA ALA A 733 1.50 -10.74 -37.61
C ALA A 733 0.92 -12.14 -37.86
N ASP A 734 0.26 -12.71 -36.85
CA ASP A 734 -0.42 -14.00 -37.02
C ASP A 734 -1.72 -13.81 -37.82
N MET A 735 -2.44 -12.71 -37.56
CA MET A 735 -3.71 -12.39 -38.20
C MET A 735 -3.74 -10.97 -38.74
N ILE A 736 -4.60 -10.77 -39.74
CA ILE A 736 -5.02 -9.46 -40.22
C ILE A 736 -6.56 -9.46 -40.24
N ASN A 737 -7.17 -8.58 -39.46
CA ASN A 737 -8.62 -8.44 -39.35
C ASN A 737 -9.33 -9.77 -39.04
N GLY A 738 -8.78 -10.54 -38.08
CA GLY A 738 -9.32 -11.82 -37.62
C GLY A 738 -9.11 -13.00 -38.56
N SER A 739 -8.37 -12.82 -39.65
CA SER A 739 -8.03 -13.88 -40.61
C SER A 739 -6.53 -14.18 -40.59
N ASP A 740 -6.14 -15.44 -40.73
CA ASP A 740 -4.74 -15.86 -40.83
C ASP A 740 -4.03 -15.03 -41.93
N MET A 741 -2.88 -14.43 -41.58
CA MET A 741 -2.13 -13.55 -42.47
C MET A 741 -1.81 -14.22 -43.82
N SER A 742 -1.51 -15.52 -43.83
CA SER A 742 -1.16 -16.25 -45.05
C SER A 742 -2.32 -16.34 -46.05
N LEU A 743 -3.57 -16.20 -45.58
CA LEU A 743 -4.77 -16.27 -46.40
C LEU A 743 -5.19 -14.91 -46.96
N CYS A 744 -4.95 -13.83 -46.21
CA CYS A 744 -5.51 -12.50 -46.52
C CYS A 744 -4.46 -11.46 -46.91
N ALA A 745 -3.15 -11.71 -46.72
CA ALA A 745 -2.08 -10.77 -47.02
C ALA A 745 -2.11 -10.24 -48.48
N ALA A 746 -2.51 -11.09 -49.44
CA ALA A 746 -2.57 -10.72 -50.85
C ALA A 746 -3.77 -9.80 -51.19
N SER A 747 -4.83 -9.84 -50.38
CA SER A 747 -6.04 -9.02 -50.54
C SER A 747 -6.10 -7.84 -49.57
N TYR A 748 -5.17 -7.77 -48.62
CA TYR A 748 -5.07 -6.64 -47.70
C TYR A 748 -4.57 -5.38 -48.43
N MET A 749 -5.19 -4.24 -48.12
CA MET A 749 -4.84 -2.95 -48.72
C MET A 749 -3.64 -2.33 -48.00
N TRP A 750 -2.44 -2.74 -48.39
CA TRP A 750 -1.20 -2.14 -47.92
C TRP A 750 -1.06 -0.69 -48.40
N GLN A 751 -0.68 0.21 -47.50
CA GLN A 751 -0.46 1.63 -47.81
C GLN A 751 0.99 1.94 -48.23
N THR A 752 1.86 0.92 -48.29
CA THR A 752 3.29 1.04 -48.60
C THR A 752 3.61 0.56 -50.02
N GLN A 753 4.73 1.02 -50.58
CA GLN A 753 5.19 0.63 -51.91
C GLN A 753 5.74 -0.80 -51.95
N PHE A 754 6.22 -1.33 -50.83
CA PHE A 754 6.62 -2.72 -50.69
C PHE A 754 6.23 -3.29 -49.33
N VAL A 755 6.16 -4.63 -49.26
CA VAL A 755 5.81 -5.35 -48.04
C VAL A 755 6.72 -6.58 -47.91
N ILE A 756 7.24 -6.81 -46.71
CA ILE A 756 8.04 -7.98 -46.37
C ILE A 756 7.23 -8.80 -45.37
N LEU A 757 6.81 -9.99 -45.79
CA LEU A 757 5.92 -10.86 -45.02
C LEU A 757 6.56 -12.19 -44.66
N VAL A 758 6.22 -12.66 -43.46
CA VAL A 758 6.59 -14.00 -42.98
C VAL A 758 5.38 -14.92 -42.98
N ALA A 759 5.07 -15.55 -44.12
CA ALA A 759 3.94 -16.47 -44.22
C ALA A 759 4.24 -17.85 -43.60
N ARG A 760 3.33 -18.37 -42.78
CA ARG A 760 3.34 -19.78 -42.37
C ARG A 760 2.88 -20.65 -43.55
N VAL A 761 3.71 -21.57 -44.03
CA VAL A 761 3.28 -22.57 -45.03
C VAL A 761 2.67 -23.76 -44.27
N ARG A 762 1.32 -23.84 -44.20
CA ARG A 762 0.66 -25.09 -43.78
C ARG A 762 0.73 -26.09 -44.93
N SER A 763 1.43 -27.21 -44.75
CA SER A 763 1.39 -28.32 -45.70
C SER A 763 -0.01 -28.93 -45.72
N ARG A 764 -0.71 -28.84 -46.86
CA ARG A 764 -1.93 -29.61 -47.09
C ARG A 764 -1.57 -31.09 -47.16
N SER A 765 -2.11 -31.92 -46.26
CA SER A 765 -2.15 -33.36 -46.45
C SER A 765 -3.05 -33.68 -47.65
N ALA A 766 -2.53 -34.44 -48.59
CA ALA A 766 -3.24 -34.83 -49.80
C ALA A 766 -4.26 -35.94 -49.49
N GLY A 767 -5.54 -35.64 -49.69
CA GLY A 767 -6.63 -36.61 -49.85
C GLY A 767 -7.43 -36.22 -51.11
N SER A 768 -7.69 -37.18 -52.00
CA SER A 768 -8.23 -37.02 -53.37
C SER A 768 -9.56 -37.80 -53.50
N PRO A 769 -10.36 -37.77 -54.61
CA PRO A 769 -10.83 -36.66 -55.48
C PRO A 769 -12.36 -36.72 -55.83
N SER A 770 -12.92 -35.66 -56.45
CA SER A 770 -13.76 -35.75 -57.70
C SER A 770 -14.36 -34.39 -58.15
N GLY A 771 -14.31 -34.08 -59.46
CA GLY A 771 -15.09 -33.02 -60.17
C GLY A 771 -14.26 -31.96 -60.94
N PRO A 772 -14.63 -31.52 -62.18
CA PRO A 772 -13.64 -31.28 -63.25
C PRO A 772 -13.33 -29.81 -63.66
N SER A 773 -12.15 -29.68 -64.32
CA SER A 773 -11.68 -28.60 -65.23
C SER A 773 -11.22 -27.28 -64.59
N ARG A 774 -10.07 -26.66 -64.90
CA ARG A 774 -9.27 -26.61 -66.14
C ARG A 774 -7.76 -26.79 -65.89
N ARG A 775 -7.08 -27.31 -66.92
CA ARG A 775 -5.66 -27.67 -67.00
C ARG A 775 -4.70 -26.47 -66.89
N LEU A 776 -3.62 -26.65 -66.14
CA LEU A 776 -2.26 -26.19 -66.47
C LEU A 776 -1.32 -27.40 -66.34
N ILE A 777 -0.51 -27.64 -67.37
CA ILE A 777 0.31 -28.84 -67.59
C ILE A 777 1.62 -28.75 -66.78
N PRO A 778 2.11 -29.85 -66.18
CA PRO A 778 3.31 -29.89 -65.34
C PRO A 778 4.56 -30.31 -66.12
N ILE A 779 5.75 -29.87 -65.67
CA ILE A 779 6.99 -30.63 -65.83
C ILE A 779 7.71 -30.68 -64.49
N SER A 780 7.86 -31.90 -63.98
CA SER A 780 8.62 -32.22 -62.77
C SER A 780 10.11 -32.37 -63.09
N ARG A 781 11.00 -31.94 -62.18
CA ARG A 781 11.90 -32.83 -61.42
C ARG A 781 12.81 -32.06 -60.45
N ARG A 782 12.74 -32.50 -59.19
CA ARG A 782 13.75 -32.54 -58.10
C ARG A 782 14.12 -31.24 -57.34
N SER A 783 14.25 -31.49 -56.02
CA SER A 783 14.72 -30.67 -54.88
C SER A 783 13.74 -29.62 -54.33
N ALA A 784 13.09 -29.99 -53.21
CA ALA A 784 12.25 -29.12 -52.41
C ALA A 784 13.12 -28.16 -51.57
N THR A 785 13.01 -26.87 -51.85
CA THR A 785 13.51 -25.75 -51.05
C THR A 785 12.40 -24.69 -51.06
N PRO A 786 11.97 -24.13 -49.92
CA PRO A 786 10.96 -23.07 -49.93
C PRO A 786 11.59 -21.79 -50.49
N THR A 787 11.02 -21.28 -51.57
CA THR A 787 11.44 -20.04 -52.24
C THR A 787 10.70 -18.86 -51.60
N VAL A 788 11.44 -17.86 -51.13
CA VAL A 788 10.90 -16.54 -50.75
C VAL A 788 10.43 -15.85 -52.02
N ARG A 789 9.14 -15.49 -52.12
CA ARG A 789 8.62 -14.61 -53.17
C ARG A 789 8.41 -13.22 -52.58
N ALA A 790 9.27 -12.28 -52.96
CA ALA A 790 8.97 -10.86 -52.84
C ALA A 790 7.96 -10.47 -53.93
N ARG A 791 6.96 -9.66 -53.58
CA ARG A 791 6.09 -8.95 -54.54
C ARG A 791 6.33 -7.47 -54.38
#